data_AF-A0A7R9P6I0-F1
#
_entry.id   AF-A0A7R9P6I0-F1
#
_cell.length_a   1.000
_cell.length_b   1.000
_cell.length_c   1.000
_cell.angle_alpha   90.00
_cell.angle_beta   90.00
_cell.angle_gamma   90.00
#
_symmetry.space_group_name_H-M   'P 1'
#
loop_
_entity.id
_entity.type
_entity.pdbx_description
1 polymer ?
#
loop_
_entity_poly.entity_id
_entity_poly.type
_entity_poly.pdbx_seq_one_letter_code
_entity_poly.pdbx_strand_id
1 'polypeptide(L)'
;MVDVPEPVKKCAAILKAAGSDTEKFAALFMVTKLVKGADCNAHSKKLLFEAIGFKFLKKLLLSNDVPEDCPPLVYKSVALSVLSSFCSEPELATHPEMLANIPVFLEIVQQADDDDLDDNLIVISESYECLSNIAAHAPGQKALLEVGAVSKMSEIYSQQSFQTDEALNILVTLVNRFGPNAWGKDPKPFHALVSKIALDFETDHSERKFELCGILHALLSSCIKDIIYETSSDETWPISIYKGLTDVLTSKIGKTQRDPALKLASVMVDVLGIEWCFKDEEKPKQFFLLLVQLCSIEVRMQLEDRSFDQIMVNADLVTACFMVLELSIAYVATDTLELEQKEKQQLYTALKGAFTAVINVLSKVSTQPPKKHEVLGAKDKVFICAMVRVLGAWLAQETSAMKAAVLNLLPFMLALANETFYAYRARRLAEKNKSGASQLDSVIETEVDPLSHVDVLRLLLPAMCHLTVDEKSRKIMLEAKEEEVLYECLVYHWSIAHYVKPVVPKSERGKVKGPEPELEPKVLDEMKDSRTAMVSICNIFMNITVLEAKLVEESTLFATLLKFLFNNVPELKNSGENIVLHSNMAILGLLLLKQQSKRVKKNDFSICRFIQSTIRFLWDAYNVDESNDSTTLVVAMSYKKYWIELMELWFLGMQTMSAVLTLIPWISEFAIESGWAQGIIDTLLKVKMGSLPPNTKSAYEDFLCHLVEANNSVTQVLKERNALTVCRTHRFMELGKRLFGD
;
A
#
# COMPACT_ATOMS: atom_id res chain seq x y z
N MET A 1 -19.59 -32.28 34.03
CA MET A 1 -18.63 -33.31 33.56
C MET A 1 -19.45 -34.38 32.87
N VAL A 2 -19.33 -34.54 31.56
CA VAL A 2 -20.02 -35.61 30.83
C VAL A 2 -19.23 -36.89 31.04
N ASP A 3 -19.86 -37.92 31.63
CA ASP A 3 -19.20 -39.18 31.96
C ASP A 3 -18.82 -39.95 30.69
N VAL A 4 -17.63 -40.57 30.69
CA VAL A 4 -17.16 -41.40 29.57
C VAL A 4 -17.91 -42.74 29.61
N PRO A 5 -18.52 -43.20 28.50
CA PRO A 5 -19.26 -44.45 28.51
C PRO A 5 -18.41 -45.65 28.93
N GLU A 6 -19.02 -46.57 29.67
CA GLU A 6 -18.36 -47.80 30.15
C GLU A 6 -17.73 -48.66 29.02
N PRO A 7 -18.34 -48.81 27.83
CA PRO A 7 -17.70 -49.50 26.71
C PRO A 7 -16.38 -48.88 26.26
N VAL A 8 -16.29 -47.54 26.29
CA VAL A 8 -15.08 -46.79 25.92
C VAL A 8 -13.98 -47.03 26.96
N LYS A 9 -14.30 -46.98 28.26
CA LYS A 9 -13.36 -47.28 29.35
C LYS A 9 -12.79 -48.70 29.24
N LYS A 10 -13.64 -49.68 28.91
CA LYS A 10 -13.22 -51.08 28.71
C LYS A 10 -12.30 -51.24 27.49
N CYS A 11 -12.64 -50.63 26.36
CA CYS A 11 -11.80 -50.68 25.16
C CYS A 11 -10.45 -50.00 25.38
N ALA A 12 -10.43 -48.84 26.05
CA ALA A 12 -9.20 -48.15 26.40
C ALA A 12 -8.30 -48.99 27.34
N ALA A 13 -8.89 -49.71 28.30
CA ALA A 13 -8.14 -50.62 29.18
C ALA A 13 -7.52 -51.79 28.41
N ILE A 14 -8.26 -52.39 27.47
CA ILE A 14 -7.77 -53.49 26.62
C ILE A 14 -6.61 -53.00 25.72
N LEU A 15 -6.76 -51.84 25.09
CA LEU A 15 -5.72 -51.23 24.25
C LEU A 15 -4.43 -50.93 25.03
N LYS A 16 -4.56 -50.47 26.29
CA LYS A 16 -3.42 -50.21 27.18
C LYS A 16 -2.76 -51.49 27.70
N ALA A 17 -3.52 -52.58 27.84
CA ALA A 17 -3.04 -53.88 28.32
C ALA A 17 -2.39 -54.74 27.22
N ALA A 18 -2.60 -54.41 25.94
CA ALA A 18 -1.99 -55.11 24.81
C ALA A 18 -0.46 -54.97 24.82
N GLY A 19 0.25 -56.11 24.82
CA GLY A 19 1.71 -56.19 24.91
C GLY A 19 2.42 -56.27 23.56
N SER A 20 1.70 -56.55 22.47
CA SER A 20 2.24 -56.58 21.10
C SER A 20 1.42 -55.76 20.10
N ASP A 21 2.03 -55.39 18.98
CA ASP A 21 1.36 -54.65 17.90
C ASP A 21 0.19 -55.47 17.29
N THR A 22 0.29 -56.81 17.27
CA THR A 22 -0.80 -57.72 16.85
C THR A 22 -1.99 -57.71 17.81
N GLU A 23 -1.74 -57.73 19.12
CA GLU A 23 -2.79 -57.61 20.15
C GLU A 23 -3.47 -56.24 20.10
N LYS A 24 -2.70 -55.17 19.85
CA LYS A 24 -3.25 -53.82 19.64
C LYS A 24 -4.13 -53.73 18.40
N PHE A 25 -3.72 -54.34 17.30
CA PHE A 25 -4.51 -54.39 16.07
C PHE A 25 -5.83 -55.16 16.29
N ALA A 26 -5.80 -56.29 17.00
CA ALA A 26 -7.03 -57.00 17.38
C ALA A 26 -7.93 -56.18 18.31
N ALA A 27 -7.34 -55.45 19.26
CA ALA A 27 -8.08 -54.55 20.15
C ALA A 27 -8.76 -53.39 19.41
N LEU A 28 -8.17 -52.87 18.32
CA LEU A 28 -8.80 -51.85 17.47
C LEU A 28 -10.11 -52.34 16.84
N PHE A 29 -10.17 -53.59 16.37
CA PHE A 29 -11.43 -54.18 15.88
C PHE A 29 -12.49 -54.31 16.98
N MET A 30 -12.09 -54.46 18.23
CA MET A 30 -13.03 -54.44 19.35
C MET A 30 -13.59 -53.04 19.57
N VAL A 31 -12.79 -51.98 19.39
CA VAL A 31 -13.24 -50.59 19.49
C VAL A 31 -14.32 -50.31 18.44
N THR A 32 -14.09 -50.66 17.18
CA THR A 32 -15.07 -50.43 16.09
C THR A 32 -16.36 -51.22 16.25
N LYS A 33 -16.32 -52.35 16.98
CA LYS A 33 -17.50 -53.19 17.25
C LYS A 33 -18.28 -52.78 18.51
N LEU A 34 -17.60 -52.27 19.53
CA LEU A 34 -18.17 -52.02 20.87
C LEU A 34 -18.49 -50.55 21.13
N VAL A 35 -17.83 -49.62 20.44
CA VAL A 35 -18.05 -48.18 20.56
C VAL A 35 -18.91 -47.71 19.39
N LYS A 36 -20.11 -47.20 19.67
CA LYS A 36 -20.95 -46.59 18.63
C LYS A 36 -20.54 -45.12 18.46
N GLY A 37 -20.60 -44.61 17.22
CA GLY A 37 -20.27 -43.21 16.93
C GLY A 37 -21.06 -42.19 17.76
N ALA A 38 -22.34 -42.47 18.04
CA ALA A 38 -23.20 -41.63 18.87
C ALA A 38 -22.76 -41.56 20.36
N ASP A 39 -22.00 -42.55 20.83
CA ASP A 39 -21.51 -42.63 22.20
C ASP A 39 -20.10 -42.02 22.36
N CYS A 40 -19.46 -41.61 21.26
CA CYS A 40 -18.06 -41.16 21.26
C CYS A 40 -17.95 -39.62 21.31
N ASN A 41 -18.10 -39.05 22.52
CA ASN A 41 -17.85 -37.63 22.75
C ASN A 41 -16.34 -37.29 22.69
N ALA A 42 -15.99 -36.00 22.63
CA ALA A 42 -14.59 -35.52 22.54
C ALA A 42 -13.66 -36.15 23.61
N HIS A 43 -14.15 -36.31 24.85
CA HIS A 43 -13.36 -36.90 25.93
C HIS A 43 -13.15 -38.42 25.75
N SER A 44 -14.16 -39.11 25.24
CA SER A 44 -14.09 -40.53 24.87
C SER A 44 -13.10 -40.75 23.72
N LYS A 45 -13.14 -39.87 22.72
CA LYS A 45 -12.21 -39.90 21.59
C LYS A 45 -10.77 -39.76 22.03
N LYS A 46 -10.48 -38.75 22.86
CA LYS A 46 -9.16 -38.53 23.45
C LYS A 46 -8.66 -39.74 24.23
N LEU A 47 -9.50 -40.31 25.10
CA LEU A 47 -9.12 -41.47 25.91
C LEU A 47 -8.76 -42.69 25.06
N LEU A 48 -9.54 -42.97 24.01
CA LEU A 48 -9.26 -44.06 23.08
C LEU A 48 -7.97 -43.81 22.31
N PHE A 49 -7.79 -42.59 21.81
CA PHE A 49 -6.62 -42.23 21.04
C PHE A 49 -5.32 -42.35 21.84
N GLU A 50 -5.31 -41.86 23.09
CA GLU A 50 -4.20 -42.07 24.03
C GLU A 50 -3.94 -43.55 24.32
N ALA A 51 -4.99 -44.37 24.39
CA ALA A 51 -4.87 -45.81 24.63
C ALA A 51 -4.28 -46.57 23.43
N ILE A 52 -4.61 -46.17 22.20
CA ILE A 52 -4.04 -46.74 20.96
C ILE A 52 -2.54 -46.42 20.90
N GLY A 53 -2.21 -45.14 21.06
CA GLY A 53 -0.85 -44.60 21.07
C GLY A 53 -0.29 -44.32 19.68
N PHE A 54 0.24 -43.10 19.50
CA PHE A 54 0.80 -42.60 18.24
C PHE A 54 1.92 -43.46 17.66
N LYS A 55 2.79 -44.04 18.50
CA LYS A 55 3.89 -44.90 18.03
C LYS A 55 3.39 -46.12 17.26
N PHE A 56 2.25 -46.66 17.66
CA PHE A 56 1.63 -47.80 16.98
C PHE A 56 1.03 -47.36 15.64
N LEU A 57 0.27 -46.26 15.62
CA LEU A 57 -0.31 -45.70 14.38
C LEU A 57 0.76 -45.30 13.36
N LYS A 58 1.86 -44.68 13.81
CA LYS A 58 2.98 -44.30 12.96
C LYS A 58 3.66 -45.51 12.33
N LYS A 59 3.82 -46.62 13.07
CA LYS A 59 4.34 -47.87 12.51
C LYS A 59 3.41 -48.44 11.44
N LEU A 60 2.11 -48.48 11.70
CA LEU A 60 1.12 -48.95 10.71
C LEU A 60 1.13 -48.08 9.45
N LEU A 61 1.22 -46.76 9.60
CA LEU A 61 1.23 -45.80 8.49
C LEU A 61 2.49 -45.90 7.62
N LEU A 62 3.64 -46.22 8.21
CA LEU A 62 4.93 -46.30 7.50
C LEU A 62 5.32 -47.73 7.10
N SER A 63 4.59 -48.76 7.54
CA SER A 63 4.93 -50.15 7.23
C SER A 63 4.52 -50.47 5.80
N ASN A 64 5.49 -50.99 5.03
CA ASN A 64 5.24 -51.64 3.74
C ASN A 64 5.35 -53.19 3.86
N ASP A 65 5.65 -53.70 5.06
CA ASP A 65 5.82 -55.13 5.35
C ASP A 65 4.51 -55.67 5.94
N VAL A 66 3.68 -56.23 5.06
CA VAL A 66 2.42 -56.90 5.39
C VAL A 66 2.53 -58.41 5.09
N PRO A 67 1.80 -59.27 5.82
CA PRO A 67 1.78 -60.71 5.54
C PRO A 67 1.40 -61.01 4.07
N GLU A 68 1.91 -62.11 3.50
CA GLU A 68 1.71 -62.47 2.06
C GLU A 68 0.24 -62.53 1.62
N ASP A 69 -0.71 -62.79 2.54
CA ASP A 69 -2.16 -62.83 2.29
C ASP A 69 -2.89 -61.49 2.55
N CYS A 70 -2.18 -60.41 2.86
CA CYS A 70 -2.76 -59.11 3.23
C CYS A 70 -2.40 -58.02 2.19
N PRO A 71 -3.36 -57.24 1.69
CA PRO A 71 -3.06 -56.18 0.73
C PRO A 71 -2.04 -55.16 1.28
N PRO A 72 -1.10 -54.65 0.45
CA PRO A 72 -0.01 -53.74 0.86
C PRO A 72 -0.43 -52.50 1.65
N LEU A 73 -1.68 -52.06 1.49
CA LEU A 73 -2.20 -50.81 2.04
C LEU A 73 -3.13 -50.98 3.24
N VAL A 74 -3.42 -52.22 3.69
CA VAL A 74 -4.35 -52.44 4.82
C VAL A 74 -3.90 -51.74 6.09
N TYR A 75 -2.60 -51.81 6.42
CA TYR A 75 -2.07 -51.13 7.61
C TYR A 75 -2.16 -49.61 7.49
N LYS A 76 -1.90 -49.05 6.30
CA LYS A 76 -2.06 -47.61 6.01
C LYS A 76 -3.52 -47.18 6.10
N SER A 77 -4.44 -47.92 5.50
CA SER A 77 -5.88 -47.66 5.54
C SER A 77 -6.41 -47.66 6.98
N VAL A 78 -6.07 -48.68 7.79
CA VAL A 78 -6.50 -48.72 9.20
C VAL A 78 -5.90 -47.57 10.00
N ALA A 79 -4.63 -47.24 9.79
CA ALA A 79 -4.01 -46.11 10.47
C ALA A 79 -4.69 -44.79 10.10
N LEU A 80 -4.99 -44.56 8.82
CA LEU A 80 -5.62 -43.34 8.32
C LEU A 80 -7.07 -43.21 8.79
N SER A 81 -7.90 -44.25 8.68
CA SER A 81 -9.29 -44.20 9.17
C SER A 81 -9.37 -43.96 10.69
N VAL A 82 -8.37 -44.40 11.44
CA VAL A 82 -8.23 -44.02 12.85
C VAL A 82 -7.85 -42.54 12.96
N LEU A 83 -6.78 -42.12 12.30
CA LEU A 83 -6.27 -40.75 12.38
C LEU A 83 -7.31 -39.70 11.95
N SER A 84 -8.00 -39.88 10.83
CA SER A 84 -9.03 -38.98 10.31
C SER A 84 -10.21 -38.84 11.28
N SER A 85 -10.73 -39.96 11.79
CA SER A 85 -11.85 -40.00 12.74
C SER A 85 -11.56 -39.20 14.01
N PHE A 86 -10.31 -39.25 14.48
CA PHE A 86 -9.84 -38.50 15.64
C PHE A 86 -9.36 -37.08 15.32
N CYS A 87 -8.92 -36.81 14.08
CA CYS A 87 -8.42 -35.51 13.66
C CYS A 87 -9.51 -34.41 13.65
N SER A 88 -10.79 -34.79 13.67
CA SER A 88 -11.89 -33.84 13.88
C SER A 88 -11.83 -33.07 15.21
N GLU A 89 -11.06 -33.53 16.19
CA GLU A 89 -10.89 -32.87 17.49
C GLU A 89 -9.69 -31.89 17.49
N PRO A 90 -9.86 -30.61 17.87
CA PRO A 90 -8.79 -29.59 17.77
C PRO A 90 -7.49 -29.95 18.51
N GLU A 91 -7.58 -30.58 19.68
CA GLU A 91 -6.41 -31.02 20.46
C GLU A 91 -5.57 -32.07 19.73
N LEU A 92 -6.21 -32.91 18.90
CA LEU A 92 -5.55 -33.99 18.18
C LEU A 92 -5.02 -33.52 16.83
N ALA A 93 -5.79 -32.69 16.11
CA ALA A 93 -5.35 -32.05 14.86
C ALA A 93 -4.08 -31.20 15.04
N THR A 94 -3.92 -30.59 16.23
CA THR A 94 -2.76 -29.74 16.56
C THR A 94 -1.66 -30.46 17.35
N HIS A 95 -1.82 -31.78 17.60
CA HIS A 95 -0.85 -32.54 18.38
C HIS A 95 0.48 -32.70 17.61
N PRO A 96 1.66 -32.52 18.25
CA PRO A 96 2.95 -32.58 17.55
C PRO A 96 3.20 -33.88 16.78
N GLU A 97 2.78 -35.03 17.32
CA GLU A 97 2.91 -36.33 16.64
C GLU A 97 1.97 -36.48 15.44
N MET A 98 0.85 -35.74 15.38
CA MET A 98 -0.04 -35.68 14.21
C MET A 98 0.58 -34.79 13.13
N LEU A 99 1.05 -33.60 13.51
CA LEU A 99 1.71 -32.66 12.59
C LEU A 99 2.97 -33.26 11.96
N ALA A 100 3.71 -34.11 12.69
CA ALA A 100 4.87 -34.82 12.17
C ALA A 100 4.56 -35.78 11.01
N ASN A 101 3.29 -36.16 10.80
CA ASN A 101 2.86 -37.04 9.70
C ASN A 101 2.34 -36.28 8.47
N ILE A 102 2.30 -34.94 8.49
CA ILE A 102 1.90 -34.11 7.34
C ILE A 102 2.64 -34.51 6.05
N PRO A 103 3.98 -34.73 6.03
CA PRO A 103 4.68 -35.14 4.83
C PRO A 103 4.13 -36.44 4.22
N VAL A 104 3.72 -37.39 5.07
CA VAL A 104 3.18 -38.69 4.63
C VAL A 104 1.81 -38.52 4.01
N PHE A 105 0.93 -37.71 4.63
CA PHE A 105 -0.39 -37.43 4.06
C PHE A 105 -0.27 -36.73 2.70
N LEU A 106 0.68 -35.78 2.57
CA LEU A 106 0.96 -35.09 1.31
C LEU A 106 1.49 -36.05 0.23
N GLU A 107 2.37 -36.98 0.59
CA GLU A 107 2.90 -37.99 -0.35
C GLU A 107 1.77 -38.89 -0.88
N ILE A 108 0.86 -39.34 -0.01
CA ILE A 108 -0.29 -40.17 -0.41
C ILE A 108 -1.18 -39.44 -1.42
N VAL A 109 -1.55 -38.18 -1.14
CA VAL A 109 -2.40 -37.43 -2.07
C VAL A 109 -1.65 -37.06 -3.36
N GLN A 110 -0.32 -36.97 -3.35
CA GLN A 110 0.49 -36.77 -4.56
C GLN A 110 0.52 -37.99 -5.51
N GLN A 111 0.09 -39.16 -5.04
CA GLN A 111 0.05 -40.41 -5.81
C GLN A 111 -1.39 -40.82 -6.16
N ALA A 112 -2.35 -39.89 -6.11
CA ALA A 112 -3.77 -40.21 -6.25
C ALA A 112 -4.18 -40.77 -7.62
N ASP A 113 -3.43 -40.43 -8.68
CA ASP A 113 -3.66 -40.88 -10.06
C ASP A 113 -2.65 -41.97 -10.48
N ASP A 114 -1.94 -42.61 -9.53
CA ASP A 114 -1.01 -43.72 -9.82
C ASP A 114 -1.78 -45.04 -9.97
N ASP A 115 -1.49 -45.82 -11.01
CA ASP A 115 -2.22 -47.05 -11.38
C ASP A 115 -2.21 -48.11 -10.24
N ASP A 116 -1.22 -48.05 -9.35
CA ASP A 116 -1.08 -48.93 -8.17
C ASP A 116 -2.03 -48.57 -7.00
N LEU A 117 -2.64 -47.37 -7.03
CA LEU A 117 -3.51 -46.82 -5.97
C LEU A 117 -4.97 -46.66 -6.39
N ASP A 118 -5.31 -46.95 -7.66
CA ASP A 118 -6.64 -46.80 -8.27
C ASP A 118 -7.75 -47.57 -7.49
N ASP A 119 -7.40 -48.71 -6.89
CA ASP A 119 -8.31 -49.52 -6.05
C ASP A 119 -8.45 -49.03 -4.59
N ASN A 120 -7.73 -47.96 -4.18
CA ASN A 120 -7.58 -47.56 -2.77
C ASN A 120 -7.92 -46.08 -2.49
N LEU A 121 -8.97 -45.57 -3.15
CA LEU A 121 -9.52 -44.22 -2.95
C LEU A 121 -9.76 -43.82 -1.48
N ILE A 122 -10.05 -44.81 -0.62
CA ILE A 122 -10.23 -44.60 0.82
C ILE A 122 -8.96 -43.98 1.46
N VAL A 123 -7.77 -44.48 1.11
CA VAL A 123 -6.49 -43.99 1.67
C VAL A 123 -6.26 -42.52 1.29
N ILE A 124 -6.64 -42.13 0.08
CA ILE A 124 -6.53 -40.76 -0.43
C ILE A 124 -7.54 -39.86 0.28
N SER A 125 -8.82 -40.26 0.34
CA SER A 125 -9.86 -39.47 1.00
C SER A 125 -9.60 -39.25 2.49
N GLU A 126 -9.15 -40.28 3.20
CA GLU A 126 -8.82 -40.20 4.63
C GLU A 126 -7.58 -39.30 4.88
N SER A 127 -6.64 -39.26 3.92
CA SER A 127 -5.49 -38.35 3.97
C SER A 127 -5.90 -36.90 3.74
N TYR A 128 -6.80 -36.63 2.79
CA TYR A 128 -7.39 -35.30 2.63
C TYR A 128 -8.20 -34.86 3.85
N GLU A 129 -8.94 -35.77 4.49
CA GLU A 129 -9.66 -35.48 5.73
C GLU A 129 -8.70 -35.09 6.87
N CYS A 130 -7.59 -35.81 7.04
CA CYS A 130 -6.54 -35.45 7.99
C CYS A 130 -5.96 -34.06 7.68
N LEU A 131 -5.58 -33.80 6.42
CA LEU A 131 -4.99 -32.52 6.01
C LEU A 131 -5.96 -31.35 6.18
N SER A 132 -7.24 -31.55 5.86
CA SER A 132 -8.30 -30.53 6.01
C SER A 132 -8.54 -30.19 7.47
N ASN A 133 -8.62 -31.19 8.34
CA ASN A 133 -8.77 -30.98 9.78
C ASN A 133 -7.52 -30.30 10.40
N ILE A 134 -6.31 -30.63 9.93
CA ILE A 134 -5.08 -29.91 10.32
C ILE A 134 -5.12 -28.45 9.86
N ALA A 135 -5.52 -28.21 8.60
CA ALA A 135 -5.60 -26.87 8.01
C ALA A 135 -6.66 -25.98 8.66
N ALA A 136 -7.64 -26.55 9.37
CA ALA A 136 -8.65 -25.80 10.11
C ALA A 136 -8.09 -25.04 11.33
N HIS A 137 -6.84 -25.31 11.74
CA HIS A 137 -6.25 -24.75 12.96
C HIS A 137 -4.89 -24.09 12.72
N ALA A 138 -4.63 -22.96 13.40
CA ALA A 138 -3.42 -22.15 13.19
C ALA A 138 -2.08 -22.90 13.36
N PRO A 139 -1.89 -23.78 14.37
CA PRO A 139 -0.67 -24.59 14.47
C PRO A 139 -0.48 -25.54 13.28
N GLY A 140 -1.57 -26.13 12.79
CA GLY A 140 -1.57 -27.03 11.63
C GLY A 140 -1.28 -26.29 10.32
N GLN A 141 -1.88 -25.12 10.12
CA GLN A 141 -1.60 -24.23 9.00
C GLN A 141 -0.10 -23.88 8.92
N LYS A 142 0.52 -23.57 10.06
CA LYS A 142 1.97 -23.28 10.13
C LYS A 142 2.81 -24.50 9.74
N ALA A 143 2.50 -25.66 10.30
CA ALA A 143 3.22 -26.90 9.98
C ALA A 143 3.08 -27.29 8.50
N LEU A 144 1.90 -27.09 7.90
CA LEU A 144 1.65 -27.28 6.47
C LEU A 144 2.52 -26.35 5.62
N LEU A 145 2.59 -25.07 5.99
CA LEU A 145 3.43 -24.10 5.29
C LEU A 145 4.91 -24.48 5.35
N GLU A 146 5.43 -24.86 6.52
CA GLU A 146 6.83 -25.25 6.73
C GLU A 146 7.25 -26.46 5.88
N VAL A 147 6.32 -27.39 5.60
CA VAL A 147 6.56 -28.58 4.76
C VAL A 147 6.38 -28.29 3.26
N GLY A 148 6.00 -27.06 2.88
CA GLY A 148 5.81 -26.67 1.48
C GLY A 148 4.48 -27.15 0.88
N ALA A 149 3.43 -27.28 1.69
CA ALA A 149 2.12 -27.75 1.24
C ALA A 149 1.53 -26.91 0.09
N VAL A 150 1.78 -25.59 0.05
CA VAL A 150 1.25 -24.70 -1.00
C VAL A 150 1.76 -25.11 -2.40
N SER A 151 3.06 -25.37 -2.54
CA SER A 151 3.64 -25.82 -3.80
C SER A 151 3.10 -27.21 -4.19
N LYS A 152 3.05 -28.13 -3.24
CA LYS A 152 2.55 -29.49 -3.47
C LYS A 152 1.07 -29.53 -3.87
N MET A 153 0.22 -28.75 -3.20
CA MET A 153 -1.20 -28.66 -3.55
C MET A 153 -1.43 -27.99 -4.91
N SER A 154 -0.60 -27.00 -5.27
CA SER A 154 -0.62 -26.41 -6.62
C SER A 154 -0.29 -27.47 -7.68
N GLU A 155 0.75 -28.27 -7.47
CA GLU A 155 1.16 -29.34 -8.38
C GLU A 155 0.07 -30.42 -8.51
N ILE A 156 -0.49 -30.87 -7.38
CA ILE A 156 -1.61 -31.82 -7.33
C ILE A 156 -2.78 -31.31 -8.17
N TYR A 157 -3.22 -30.08 -7.92
CA TYR A 157 -4.34 -29.51 -8.67
C TYR A 157 -4.05 -29.40 -10.16
N SER A 158 -2.81 -29.08 -10.54
CA SER A 158 -2.43 -28.97 -11.95
C SER A 158 -2.36 -30.33 -12.66
N GLN A 159 -1.83 -31.37 -12.01
CA GLN A 159 -1.45 -32.63 -12.65
C GLN A 159 -2.48 -33.75 -12.49
N GLN A 160 -3.24 -33.77 -11.40
CA GLN A 160 -4.15 -34.86 -11.07
C GLN A 160 -5.61 -34.56 -11.44
N SER A 161 -6.44 -35.60 -11.36
CA SER A 161 -7.87 -35.57 -11.71
C SER A 161 -8.79 -35.96 -10.55
N PHE A 162 -8.32 -36.76 -9.58
CA PHE A 162 -9.12 -37.18 -8.42
C PHE A 162 -9.03 -36.20 -7.22
N GLN A 163 -10.17 -35.86 -6.61
CA GLN A 163 -10.28 -35.01 -5.39
C GLN A 163 -9.42 -33.73 -5.40
N THR A 164 -9.36 -33.06 -6.55
CA THR A 164 -8.57 -31.85 -6.73
C THR A 164 -9.17 -30.63 -6.01
N ASP A 165 -10.48 -30.63 -5.76
CA ASP A 165 -11.16 -29.54 -5.04
C ASP A 165 -10.74 -29.50 -3.55
N GLU A 166 -10.46 -30.64 -2.91
CA GLU A 166 -9.93 -30.72 -1.54
C GLU A 166 -8.53 -30.10 -1.44
N ALA A 167 -7.64 -30.42 -2.39
CA ALA A 167 -6.32 -29.81 -2.50
C ALA A 167 -6.44 -28.28 -2.64
N LEU A 168 -7.36 -27.82 -3.49
CA LEU A 168 -7.60 -26.41 -3.73
C LEU A 168 -8.16 -25.69 -2.48
N ASN A 169 -9.06 -26.32 -1.73
CA ASN A 169 -9.59 -25.76 -0.48
C ASN A 169 -8.52 -25.61 0.61
N ILE A 170 -7.64 -26.60 0.76
CA ILE A 170 -6.51 -26.52 1.69
C ILE A 170 -5.55 -25.40 1.25
N LEU A 171 -5.23 -25.34 -0.05
CA LEU A 171 -4.40 -24.29 -0.62
C LEU A 171 -4.99 -22.89 -0.33
N VAL A 172 -6.26 -22.67 -0.65
CA VAL A 172 -6.98 -21.40 -0.40
C VAL A 172 -6.94 -21.03 1.08
N THR A 173 -7.10 -22.00 1.98
CA THR A 173 -7.01 -21.78 3.43
C THR A 173 -5.63 -21.28 3.85
N LEU A 174 -4.56 -21.88 3.33
CA LEU A 174 -3.19 -21.49 3.64
C LEU A 174 -2.85 -20.11 3.09
N VAL A 175 -3.17 -19.85 1.82
CA VAL A 175 -2.81 -18.58 1.18
C VAL A 175 -3.60 -17.39 1.75
N ASN A 176 -4.86 -17.60 2.16
CA ASN A 176 -5.63 -16.57 2.89
C ASN A 176 -5.03 -16.23 4.25
N ARG A 177 -4.41 -17.21 4.93
CA ARG A 177 -3.77 -16.99 6.24
C ARG A 177 -2.43 -16.29 6.11
N PHE A 178 -1.58 -16.73 5.18
CA PHE A 178 -0.18 -16.31 5.09
C PHE A 178 0.09 -15.25 4.02
N GLY A 179 -0.87 -14.98 3.13
CA GLY A 179 -0.75 -13.96 2.09
C GLY A 179 0.48 -14.18 1.19
N PRO A 180 1.23 -13.13 0.84
CA PRO A 180 2.44 -13.23 0.01
C PRO A 180 3.50 -14.19 0.55
N ASN A 181 3.55 -14.41 1.87
CA ASN A 181 4.52 -15.32 2.50
C ASN A 181 4.21 -16.81 2.22
N ALA A 182 3.00 -17.11 1.71
CA ALA A 182 2.64 -18.46 1.29
C ALA A 182 3.38 -18.91 0.01
N TRP A 183 3.88 -17.94 -0.77
CA TRP A 183 4.41 -18.17 -2.10
C TRP A 183 5.95 -18.06 -2.13
N GLY A 184 6.56 -18.86 -3.00
CA GLY A 184 7.97 -18.71 -3.35
C GLY A 184 8.20 -17.51 -4.27
N LYS A 185 9.48 -17.15 -4.47
CA LYS A 185 9.86 -16.08 -5.42
C LYS A 185 9.73 -16.49 -6.89
N ASP A 186 9.65 -17.78 -7.19
CA ASP A 186 9.41 -18.27 -8.55
C ASP A 186 7.92 -18.14 -8.89
N PRO A 187 7.53 -17.31 -9.88
CA PRO A 187 6.12 -17.09 -10.22
C PRO A 187 5.51 -18.23 -11.05
N LYS A 188 6.31 -19.15 -11.61
CA LYS A 188 5.80 -20.18 -12.53
C LYS A 188 4.73 -21.09 -11.92
N PRO A 189 4.87 -21.62 -10.69
CA PRO A 189 3.83 -22.46 -10.09
C PRO A 189 2.52 -21.68 -9.89
N PHE A 190 2.62 -20.39 -9.54
CA PHE A 190 1.46 -19.52 -9.40
C PHE A 190 0.76 -19.32 -10.76
N HIS A 191 1.50 -18.98 -11.81
CA HIS A 191 0.92 -18.80 -13.15
C HIS A 191 0.29 -20.09 -13.69
N ALA A 192 0.94 -21.24 -13.53
CA ALA A 192 0.39 -22.52 -13.96
C ALA A 192 -0.96 -22.83 -13.29
N LEU A 193 -1.05 -22.62 -11.97
CA LEU A 193 -2.27 -22.81 -11.20
C LEU A 193 -3.37 -21.84 -11.65
N VAL A 194 -3.07 -20.55 -11.67
CA VAL A 194 -4.05 -19.50 -11.98
C VAL A 194 -4.52 -19.61 -13.44
N SER A 195 -3.66 -19.99 -14.38
CA SER A 195 -4.05 -20.23 -15.78
C SER A 195 -5.04 -21.37 -15.94
N LYS A 196 -4.89 -22.47 -15.19
CA LYS A 196 -5.86 -23.58 -15.20
C LYS A 196 -7.22 -23.11 -14.67
N ILE A 197 -7.24 -22.50 -13.49
CA ILE A 197 -8.48 -22.03 -12.83
C ILE A 197 -9.16 -20.91 -13.63
N ALA A 198 -8.38 -20.00 -14.24
CA ALA A 198 -8.90 -18.92 -15.06
C ALA A 198 -9.57 -19.44 -16.34
N LEU A 199 -9.01 -20.49 -16.95
CA LEU A 199 -9.62 -21.15 -18.11
C LEU A 199 -10.92 -21.86 -17.74
N ASP A 200 -10.94 -22.58 -16.61
CA ASP A 200 -12.16 -23.18 -16.07
C ASP A 200 -13.21 -22.09 -15.80
N PHE A 201 -12.81 -20.96 -15.22
CA PHE A 201 -13.70 -19.82 -15.00
C PHE A 201 -14.23 -19.19 -16.29
N GLU A 202 -13.40 -19.07 -17.33
CA GLU A 202 -13.83 -18.56 -18.65
C GLU A 202 -14.90 -19.47 -19.26
N THR A 203 -14.72 -20.80 -19.15
CA THR A 203 -15.49 -21.81 -19.92
C THR A 203 -16.63 -22.47 -19.16
N ASP A 204 -16.63 -22.44 -17.82
CA ASP A 204 -17.72 -22.97 -16.99
C ASP A 204 -18.90 -21.99 -16.96
N HIS A 205 -20.12 -22.52 -17.12
CA HIS A 205 -21.38 -21.77 -17.11
C HIS A 205 -22.35 -22.25 -15.99
N SER A 206 -21.88 -23.13 -15.10
CA SER A 206 -22.61 -23.64 -13.94
C SER A 206 -22.42 -22.74 -12.70
N GLU A 207 -22.99 -23.15 -11.55
CA GLU A 207 -22.77 -22.45 -10.28
C GLU A 207 -21.30 -22.47 -9.83
N ARG A 208 -20.52 -23.48 -10.25
CA ARG A 208 -19.08 -23.60 -9.97
C ARG A 208 -18.30 -22.37 -10.43
N LYS A 209 -18.73 -21.70 -11.50
CA LYS A 209 -18.13 -20.44 -11.98
C LYS A 209 -17.98 -19.39 -10.87
N PHE A 210 -18.95 -19.30 -9.96
CA PHE A 210 -18.93 -18.32 -8.87
C PHE A 210 -18.09 -18.77 -7.67
N GLU A 211 -17.89 -20.07 -7.49
CA GLU A 211 -16.92 -20.63 -6.53
C GLU A 211 -15.50 -20.36 -7.00
N LEU A 212 -15.23 -20.54 -8.31
CA LEU A 212 -13.95 -20.20 -8.94
C LEU A 212 -13.62 -18.72 -8.78
N CYS A 213 -14.60 -17.81 -8.80
CA CYS A 213 -14.37 -16.40 -8.47
C CYS A 213 -13.77 -16.22 -7.07
N GLY A 214 -14.29 -16.93 -6.06
CA GLY A 214 -13.80 -16.86 -4.68
C GLY A 214 -12.38 -17.42 -4.55
N ILE A 215 -12.10 -18.51 -5.26
CA ILE A 215 -10.78 -19.14 -5.28
C ILE A 215 -9.76 -18.22 -5.96
N LEU A 216 -10.05 -17.74 -7.18
CA LEU A 216 -9.19 -16.80 -7.90
C LEU A 216 -8.94 -15.54 -7.07
N HIS A 217 -9.97 -15.03 -6.39
CA HIS A 217 -9.83 -13.88 -5.50
C HIS A 217 -8.82 -14.15 -4.36
N ALA A 218 -8.89 -15.32 -3.71
CA ALA A 218 -7.96 -15.70 -2.64
C ALA A 218 -6.51 -15.85 -3.15
N LEU A 219 -6.33 -16.47 -4.33
CA LEU A 219 -5.01 -16.63 -4.95
C LEU A 219 -4.38 -15.28 -5.32
N LEU A 220 -5.13 -14.41 -5.97
CA LEU A 220 -4.65 -13.09 -6.39
C LEU A 220 -4.43 -12.16 -5.19
N SER A 221 -5.27 -12.24 -4.16
CA SER A 221 -5.11 -11.40 -2.96
C SER A 221 -3.88 -11.78 -2.13
N SER A 222 -3.40 -13.00 -2.29
CA SER A 222 -2.25 -13.54 -1.58
C SER A 222 -0.95 -13.50 -2.38
N CYS A 223 -0.96 -13.04 -3.64
CA CYS A 223 0.24 -13.12 -4.48
C CYS A 223 1.30 -12.06 -4.11
N ILE A 224 2.55 -12.29 -4.52
CA ILE A 224 3.61 -11.28 -4.45
C ILE A 224 3.39 -10.29 -5.61
N LYS A 225 2.62 -9.22 -5.36
CA LYS A 225 2.10 -8.31 -6.38
C LYS A 225 3.15 -7.81 -7.37
N ASP A 226 4.30 -7.32 -6.89
CA ASP A 226 5.33 -6.73 -7.77
C ASP A 226 5.88 -7.76 -8.76
N ILE A 227 6.14 -8.99 -8.31
CA ILE A 227 6.61 -10.08 -9.18
C ILE A 227 5.53 -10.41 -10.21
N ILE A 228 4.29 -10.60 -9.77
CA ILE A 228 3.19 -11.01 -10.66
C ILE A 228 2.86 -9.91 -11.66
N TYR A 229 2.86 -8.64 -11.26
CA TYR A 229 2.65 -7.53 -12.16
C TYR A 229 3.68 -7.55 -13.30
N GLU A 230 4.96 -7.73 -12.98
CA GLU A 230 6.05 -7.76 -13.96
C GLU A 230 6.03 -8.99 -14.88
N THR A 231 5.56 -10.15 -14.41
CA THR A 231 5.60 -11.41 -15.19
C THR A 231 4.28 -11.78 -15.85
N SER A 232 3.17 -11.13 -15.51
CA SER A 232 1.83 -11.47 -16.02
C SER A 232 1.60 -11.15 -17.50
N SER A 233 2.43 -10.31 -18.13
CA SER A 233 2.22 -9.89 -19.52
C SER A 233 2.34 -11.04 -20.53
N ASP A 234 3.12 -12.06 -20.19
CA ASP A 234 3.37 -13.23 -21.05
C ASP A 234 2.37 -14.36 -20.80
N GLU A 235 1.43 -14.17 -19.87
CA GLU A 235 0.49 -15.18 -19.41
C GLU A 235 -0.92 -15.00 -19.98
N THR A 236 -1.69 -16.09 -20.06
CA THR A 236 -3.06 -16.07 -20.62
C THR A 236 -4.14 -15.84 -19.57
N TRP A 237 -3.89 -16.15 -18.30
CA TRP A 237 -4.88 -16.00 -17.25
C TRP A 237 -5.48 -14.58 -17.12
N PRO A 238 -4.76 -13.46 -17.33
CA PRO A 238 -5.36 -12.13 -17.20
C PRO A 238 -6.50 -11.90 -18.19
N ILE A 239 -6.37 -12.40 -19.43
CA ILE A 239 -7.40 -12.26 -20.46
C ILE A 239 -8.56 -13.24 -20.24
N SER A 240 -8.29 -14.45 -19.75
CA SER A 240 -9.34 -15.40 -19.39
C SER A 240 -10.24 -14.89 -18.26
N ILE A 241 -9.64 -14.33 -17.20
CA ILE A 241 -10.40 -13.69 -16.13
C ILE A 241 -11.17 -12.47 -16.64
N TYR A 242 -10.58 -11.65 -17.51
CA TYR A 242 -11.28 -10.51 -18.12
C TYR A 242 -12.54 -10.95 -18.87
N LYS A 243 -12.45 -11.98 -19.71
CA LYS A 243 -13.58 -12.50 -20.46
C LYS A 243 -14.65 -13.09 -19.54
N GLY A 244 -14.27 -13.93 -18.58
CA GLY A 244 -15.21 -14.53 -17.64
C GLY A 244 -15.92 -13.49 -16.77
N LEU A 245 -15.22 -12.45 -16.31
CA LEU A 245 -15.83 -11.33 -15.58
C LEU A 245 -16.73 -10.47 -16.47
N THR A 246 -16.34 -10.23 -17.73
CA THR A 246 -17.16 -9.49 -18.68
C THR A 246 -18.47 -10.21 -18.93
N ASP A 247 -18.44 -11.53 -19.15
CA ASP A 247 -19.62 -12.39 -19.29
C ASP A 247 -20.53 -12.30 -18.05
N VAL A 248 -19.97 -12.44 -16.85
CA VAL A 248 -20.72 -12.41 -15.59
C VAL A 248 -21.33 -11.03 -15.31
N LEU A 249 -20.53 -9.96 -15.39
CA LEU A 249 -20.95 -8.62 -14.97
C LEU A 249 -21.84 -7.90 -15.99
N THR A 250 -21.86 -8.34 -17.25
CA THR A 250 -22.81 -7.86 -18.27
C THR A 250 -24.12 -8.66 -18.27
N SER A 251 -24.14 -9.82 -17.61
CA SER A 251 -25.32 -10.67 -17.48
C SER A 251 -26.27 -10.21 -16.36
N LYS A 252 -27.52 -10.69 -16.42
CA LYS A 252 -28.52 -10.44 -15.38
C LYS A 252 -28.32 -11.42 -14.22
N ILE A 253 -27.55 -11.01 -13.21
CA ILE A 253 -27.15 -11.85 -12.08
C ILE A 253 -27.78 -11.43 -10.74
N GLY A 254 -27.88 -12.38 -9.80
CA GLY A 254 -28.34 -12.16 -8.43
C GLY A 254 -27.22 -11.74 -7.46
N LYS A 255 -27.58 -11.46 -6.18
CA LYS A 255 -26.60 -11.03 -5.15
C LYS A 255 -25.48 -12.04 -4.94
N THR A 256 -25.82 -13.33 -4.85
CA THR A 256 -24.87 -14.44 -4.58
C THR A 256 -23.83 -14.62 -5.69
N GLN A 257 -24.17 -14.22 -6.91
CA GLN A 257 -23.31 -14.28 -8.09
C GLN A 257 -22.47 -13.01 -8.26
N ARG A 258 -23.08 -11.85 -7.99
CA ARG A 258 -22.46 -10.54 -8.15
C ARG A 258 -21.36 -10.26 -7.13
N ASP A 259 -21.55 -10.65 -5.87
CA ASP A 259 -20.57 -10.43 -4.80
C ASP A 259 -19.18 -11.02 -5.13
N PRO A 260 -19.03 -12.33 -5.41
CA PRO A 260 -17.73 -12.90 -5.73
C PRO A 260 -17.12 -12.34 -7.03
N ALA A 261 -17.94 -11.97 -8.01
CA ALA A 261 -17.46 -11.36 -9.25
C ALA A 261 -16.87 -9.95 -9.04
N LEU A 262 -17.52 -9.10 -8.22
CA LEU A 262 -17.00 -7.77 -7.90
C LEU A 262 -15.73 -7.84 -7.05
N LYS A 263 -15.66 -8.79 -6.11
CA LYS A 263 -14.44 -9.07 -5.34
C LYS A 263 -13.30 -9.48 -6.26
N LEU A 264 -13.53 -10.43 -7.17
CA LEU A 264 -12.51 -10.83 -8.15
C LEU A 264 -12.08 -9.66 -9.03
N ALA A 265 -13.02 -8.85 -9.54
CA ALA A 265 -12.68 -7.66 -10.33
C ALA A 265 -11.83 -6.65 -9.53
N SER A 266 -12.09 -6.49 -8.23
CA SER A 266 -11.32 -5.59 -7.37
C SER A 266 -9.86 -6.01 -7.22
N VAL A 267 -9.59 -7.30 -7.00
CA VAL A 267 -8.21 -7.78 -6.87
C VAL A 267 -7.48 -7.76 -8.22
N MET A 268 -8.19 -7.96 -9.34
CA MET A 268 -7.60 -7.83 -10.67
C MET A 268 -7.05 -6.43 -10.94
N VAL A 269 -7.81 -5.38 -10.63
CA VAL A 269 -7.33 -4.00 -10.81
C VAL A 269 -6.25 -3.60 -9.80
N ASP A 270 -6.24 -4.21 -8.62
CA ASP A 270 -5.21 -3.99 -7.59
C ASP A 270 -3.89 -4.70 -7.93
N VAL A 271 -3.93 -5.84 -8.62
CA VAL A 271 -2.74 -6.58 -9.06
C VAL A 271 -2.20 -6.07 -10.40
N LEU A 272 -3.08 -5.79 -11.37
CA LEU A 272 -2.68 -5.50 -12.76
C LEU A 272 -2.88 -4.03 -13.18
N GLY A 273 -3.42 -3.19 -12.31
CA GLY A 273 -3.77 -1.80 -12.62
C GLY A 273 -5.10 -1.67 -13.36
N ILE A 274 -5.54 -0.42 -13.54
CA ILE A 274 -6.79 -0.09 -14.25
C ILE A 274 -6.69 -0.38 -15.74
N GLU A 275 -5.47 -0.41 -16.27
CA GLU A 275 -5.16 -0.70 -17.67
C GLU A 275 -5.68 -2.08 -18.10
N TRP A 276 -5.77 -3.03 -17.17
CA TRP A 276 -6.37 -4.34 -17.42
C TRP A 276 -7.85 -4.26 -17.83
N CYS A 277 -8.57 -3.19 -17.48
CA CYS A 277 -9.95 -3.01 -17.89
C CYS A 277 -10.12 -2.62 -19.37
N PHE A 278 -9.05 -2.30 -20.11
CA PHE A 278 -9.09 -1.82 -21.50
C PHE A 278 -8.72 -2.90 -22.53
N LYS A 279 -8.91 -4.19 -22.22
CA LYS A 279 -8.49 -5.31 -23.08
C LYS A 279 -9.40 -5.54 -24.30
N ASP A 280 -10.55 -4.90 -24.37
CA ASP A 280 -11.42 -4.92 -25.56
C ASP A 280 -10.90 -3.93 -26.62
N GLU A 281 -10.49 -4.42 -27.78
CA GLU A 281 -9.96 -3.59 -28.87
C GLU A 281 -11.03 -2.71 -29.54
N GLU A 282 -12.29 -3.16 -29.59
CA GLU A 282 -13.38 -2.43 -30.22
C GLU A 282 -13.97 -1.37 -29.28
N LYS A 283 -14.09 -1.70 -28.00
CA LYS A 283 -14.74 -0.87 -26.97
C LYS A 283 -13.94 -0.82 -25.67
N PRO A 284 -12.70 -0.29 -25.70
CA PRO A 284 -11.76 -0.38 -24.59
C PRO A 284 -12.35 0.16 -23.28
N LYS A 285 -13.07 1.27 -23.34
CA LYS A 285 -13.60 1.97 -22.14
C LYS A 285 -14.83 1.30 -21.52
N GLN A 286 -15.52 0.40 -22.22
CA GLN A 286 -16.86 -0.06 -21.81
C GLN A 286 -16.82 -0.84 -20.50
N PHE A 287 -15.88 -1.78 -20.36
CA PHE A 287 -15.77 -2.60 -19.16
C PHE A 287 -15.36 -1.77 -17.94
N PHE A 288 -14.40 -0.86 -18.09
CA PHE A 288 -14.01 0.10 -17.04
C PHE A 288 -15.21 0.92 -16.53
N LEU A 289 -15.96 1.56 -17.44
CA LEU A 289 -17.12 2.39 -17.07
C LEU A 289 -18.23 1.57 -16.40
N LEU A 290 -18.47 0.34 -16.89
CA LEU A 290 -19.41 -0.60 -16.28
C LEU A 290 -18.98 -0.97 -14.85
N LEU A 291 -17.71 -1.32 -14.66
CA LEU A 291 -17.19 -1.76 -13.38
C LEU A 291 -17.31 -0.66 -12.30
N VAL A 292 -16.94 0.58 -12.64
CA VAL A 292 -17.09 1.73 -11.72
C VAL A 292 -18.57 1.99 -11.39
N GLN A 293 -19.46 1.89 -12.38
CA GLN A 293 -20.89 2.04 -12.18
C GLN A 293 -21.44 0.96 -11.24
N LEU A 294 -21.09 -0.31 -11.45
CA LEU A 294 -21.53 -1.43 -10.63
C LEU A 294 -21.04 -1.30 -9.19
N CYS A 295 -19.75 -0.98 -8.98
CA CYS A 295 -19.20 -0.75 -7.66
C CYS A 295 -19.88 0.43 -6.95
N SER A 296 -20.15 1.51 -7.67
CA SER A 296 -20.85 2.67 -7.12
C SER A 296 -22.29 2.33 -6.69
N ILE A 297 -23.01 1.53 -7.49
CA ILE A 297 -24.35 1.04 -7.15
C ILE A 297 -24.26 0.13 -5.91
N GLU A 298 -23.28 -0.76 -5.85
CA GLU A 298 -23.14 -1.71 -4.74
C GLU A 298 -22.86 -0.98 -3.42
N VAL A 299 -21.92 -0.03 -3.43
CA VAL A 299 -21.65 0.83 -2.26
C VAL A 299 -22.94 1.49 -1.76
N ARG A 300 -23.74 2.07 -2.65
CA ARG A 300 -25.01 2.70 -2.26
C ARG A 300 -25.99 1.67 -1.68
N MET A 301 -26.17 0.52 -2.35
CA MET A 301 -27.07 -0.54 -1.89
C MET A 301 -26.70 -1.09 -0.51
N GLN A 302 -25.41 -1.12 -0.17
CA GLN A 302 -24.92 -1.63 1.11
C GLN A 302 -24.84 -0.58 2.21
N LEU A 303 -24.89 0.73 1.90
CA LEU A 303 -24.74 1.81 2.87
C LEU A 303 -26.03 2.62 3.12
N GLU A 304 -26.84 2.86 2.08
CA GLU A 304 -28.07 3.63 2.19
C GLU A 304 -29.12 2.90 3.06
N ASP A 305 -29.78 3.66 3.94
CA ASP A 305 -30.88 3.19 4.81
C ASP A 305 -30.61 1.93 5.65
N ARG A 306 -29.35 1.66 5.99
CA ARG A 306 -28.92 0.54 6.84
C ARG A 306 -28.32 1.01 8.17
N SER A 307 -28.44 0.15 9.17
CA SER A 307 -27.70 0.28 10.44
C SER A 307 -26.25 -0.14 10.27
N PHE A 308 -25.35 0.33 11.14
CA PHE A 308 -23.93 0.02 11.04
C PHE A 308 -23.66 -1.50 11.12
N ASP A 309 -24.36 -2.23 12.00
CA ASP A 309 -24.25 -3.69 12.11
C ASP A 309 -24.65 -4.40 10.80
N GLN A 310 -25.69 -3.92 10.11
CA GLN A 310 -26.11 -4.47 8.81
C GLN A 310 -25.10 -4.18 7.70
N ILE A 311 -24.41 -3.04 7.78
CA ILE A 311 -23.33 -2.69 6.85
C ILE A 311 -22.16 -3.65 7.05
N MET A 312 -21.76 -3.89 8.30
CA MET A 312 -20.61 -4.72 8.64
C MET A 312 -20.72 -6.16 8.11
N VAL A 313 -21.93 -6.69 7.92
CA VAL A 313 -22.16 -8.00 7.29
C VAL A 313 -21.56 -8.09 5.87
N ASN A 314 -21.50 -6.97 5.14
CA ASN A 314 -20.97 -6.93 3.77
C ASN A 314 -19.73 -6.02 3.65
N ALA A 315 -19.02 -5.77 4.76
CA ALA A 315 -17.85 -4.87 4.79
C ALA A 315 -16.78 -5.29 3.77
N ASP A 316 -16.52 -6.59 3.59
CA ASP A 316 -15.53 -7.09 2.64
C ASP A 316 -15.88 -6.74 1.19
N LEU A 317 -17.15 -6.89 0.79
CA LEU A 317 -17.64 -6.50 -0.54
C LEU A 317 -17.54 -4.99 -0.74
N VAL A 318 -17.96 -4.20 0.26
CA VAL A 318 -17.91 -2.74 0.17
C VAL A 318 -16.46 -2.27 0.06
N THR A 319 -15.52 -2.92 0.77
CA THR A 319 -14.10 -2.62 0.71
C THR A 319 -13.50 -2.96 -0.66
N ALA A 320 -13.89 -4.10 -1.25
CA ALA A 320 -13.54 -4.46 -2.63
C ALA A 320 -14.03 -3.40 -3.62
N CYS A 321 -15.27 -2.91 -3.47
CA CYS A 321 -15.77 -1.82 -4.29
C CYS A 321 -14.97 -0.52 -4.04
N PHE A 322 -14.64 -0.16 -2.80
CA PHE A 322 -13.83 1.01 -2.51
C PHE A 322 -12.46 0.98 -3.19
N MET A 323 -11.81 -0.18 -3.21
CA MET A 323 -10.53 -0.38 -3.91
C MET A 323 -10.65 -0.07 -5.41
N VAL A 324 -11.69 -0.60 -6.08
CA VAL A 324 -11.95 -0.27 -7.49
C VAL A 324 -12.16 1.23 -7.67
N LEU A 325 -13.00 1.85 -6.83
CA LEU A 325 -13.31 3.28 -6.96
C LEU A 325 -12.07 4.16 -6.73
N GLU A 326 -11.26 3.86 -5.72
CA GLU A 326 -10.03 4.58 -5.39
C GLU A 326 -9.03 4.50 -6.55
N LEU A 327 -8.73 3.30 -7.04
CA LEU A 327 -7.80 3.08 -8.15
C LEU A 327 -8.32 3.73 -9.45
N SER A 328 -9.63 3.66 -9.69
CA SER A 328 -10.24 4.32 -10.85
C SER A 328 -10.10 5.85 -10.79
N ILE A 329 -10.30 6.45 -9.62
CA ILE A 329 -10.12 7.90 -9.42
C ILE A 329 -8.67 8.28 -9.64
N ALA A 330 -7.73 7.51 -9.06
CA ALA A 330 -6.30 7.75 -9.22
C ALA A 330 -5.87 7.67 -10.70
N TYR A 331 -6.39 6.70 -11.46
CA TYR A 331 -6.11 6.55 -12.88
C TYR A 331 -6.74 7.68 -13.72
N VAL A 332 -7.97 8.10 -13.42
CA VAL A 332 -8.58 9.24 -14.12
C VAL A 332 -7.80 10.54 -13.87
N ALA A 333 -7.18 10.68 -12.70
CA ALA A 333 -6.38 11.83 -12.34
C ALA A 333 -5.07 11.97 -13.12
N THR A 334 -4.58 10.92 -13.80
CA THR A 334 -3.35 11.01 -14.61
C THR A 334 -3.56 11.70 -15.96
N ASP A 335 -4.81 12.05 -16.31
CA ASP A 335 -5.21 12.70 -17.56
C ASP A 335 -4.76 11.94 -18.84
N THR A 336 -4.55 10.63 -18.70
CA THR A 336 -4.19 9.73 -19.81
C THR A 336 -5.43 9.10 -20.46
N LEU A 337 -6.60 9.18 -19.80
CA LEU A 337 -7.85 8.57 -20.26
C LEU A 337 -8.76 9.59 -20.93
N GLU A 338 -8.91 9.48 -22.25
CA GLU A 338 -9.82 10.33 -23.01
C GLU A 338 -11.29 9.86 -22.91
N LEU A 339 -12.07 10.54 -22.08
CA LEU A 339 -13.51 10.31 -21.92
C LEU A 339 -14.36 11.34 -22.68
N GLU A 340 -15.42 10.88 -23.34
CA GLU A 340 -16.45 11.74 -23.90
C GLU A 340 -17.24 12.45 -22.79
N GLN A 341 -17.87 13.59 -23.11
CA GLN A 341 -18.64 14.36 -22.12
C GLN A 341 -19.73 13.53 -21.42
N LYS A 342 -20.38 12.63 -22.16
CA LYS A 342 -21.41 11.73 -21.60
C LYS A 342 -20.80 10.71 -20.63
N GLU A 343 -19.65 10.15 -20.97
CA GLU A 343 -18.90 9.20 -20.13
C GLU A 343 -18.43 9.88 -18.84
N LYS A 344 -17.88 11.11 -18.94
CA LYS A 344 -17.50 11.93 -17.79
C LYS A 344 -18.69 12.20 -16.85
N GLN A 345 -19.83 12.59 -17.42
CA GLN A 345 -21.05 12.85 -16.63
C GLN A 345 -21.56 11.60 -15.93
N GLN A 346 -21.54 10.44 -16.62
CA GLN A 346 -21.95 9.16 -16.05
C GLN A 346 -21.06 8.76 -14.87
N LEU A 347 -19.74 8.79 -15.09
CA LEU A 347 -18.74 8.49 -14.06
C LEU A 347 -18.92 9.39 -12.83
N TYR A 348 -19.02 10.69 -13.05
CA TYR A 348 -19.24 11.67 -11.98
C TYR A 348 -20.52 11.37 -11.18
N THR A 349 -21.62 11.08 -11.87
CA THR A 349 -22.93 10.83 -11.22
C THR A 349 -22.88 9.56 -10.37
N ALA A 350 -22.22 8.51 -10.86
CA ALA A 350 -22.05 7.25 -10.14
C ALA A 350 -21.24 7.45 -8.86
N LEU A 351 -20.04 8.05 -9.00
CA LEU A 351 -19.13 8.33 -7.89
C LEU A 351 -19.77 9.23 -6.85
N LYS A 352 -20.40 10.34 -7.27
CA LYS A 352 -21.10 11.26 -6.37
C LYS A 352 -22.16 10.54 -5.54
N GLY A 353 -22.93 9.63 -6.15
CA GLY A 353 -23.92 8.83 -5.42
C GLY A 353 -23.28 7.94 -4.36
N ALA A 354 -22.21 7.22 -4.71
CA ALA A 354 -21.48 6.35 -3.78
C ALA A 354 -20.89 7.14 -2.61
N PHE A 355 -20.21 8.24 -2.88
CA PHE A 355 -19.59 9.07 -1.83
C PHE A 355 -20.62 9.83 -0.98
N THR A 356 -21.80 10.14 -1.52
CA THR A 356 -22.93 10.65 -0.71
C THR A 356 -23.32 9.60 0.35
N ALA A 357 -23.42 8.34 -0.03
CA ALA A 357 -23.75 7.26 0.90
C ALA A 357 -22.65 7.08 1.97
N VAL A 358 -21.37 7.13 1.58
CA VAL A 358 -20.23 7.10 2.51
C VAL A 358 -20.28 8.26 3.52
N ILE A 359 -20.45 9.50 3.04
CA ILE A 359 -20.57 10.69 3.90
C ILE A 359 -21.73 10.56 4.88
N ASN A 360 -22.88 10.04 4.46
CA ASN A 360 -24.04 9.85 5.32
C ASN A 360 -23.75 8.85 6.45
N VAL A 361 -23.05 7.74 6.15
CA VAL A 361 -22.65 6.77 7.18
C VAL A 361 -21.63 7.38 8.13
N LEU A 362 -20.58 8.02 7.61
CA LEU A 362 -19.57 8.68 8.43
C LEU A 362 -20.16 9.80 9.31
N SER A 363 -21.14 10.55 8.81
CA SER A 363 -21.85 11.59 9.59
C SER A 363 -22.73 10.99 10.71
N LYS A 364 -23.35 9.83 10.46
CA LYS A 364 -24.08 9.10 11.50
C LYS A 364 -23.13 8.55 12.56
N VAL A 365 -21.94 8.10 12.16
CA VAL A 365 -20.90 7.62 13.08
C VAL A 365 -20.35 8.79 13.90
N SER A 366 -20.00 9.91 13.28
CA SER A 366 -19.39 11.06 13.95
C SER A 366 -20.28 11.74 15.00
N THR A 367 -21.61 11.59 14.89
CA THR A 367 -22.58 12.15 15.82
C THR A 367 -22.94 11.22 16.98
N GLN A 368 -22.36 10.01 17.03
CA GLN A 368 -22.59 9.09 18.15
C GLN A 368 -21.89 9.59 19.43
N PRO A 369 -22.44 9.28 20.61
CA PRO A 369 -21.81 9.68 21.86
C PRO A 369 -20.43 9.00 22.02
N PRO A 370 -19.42 9.67 22.61
CA PRO A 370 -18.05 9.16 22.75
C PRO A 370 -17.97 7.75 23.35
N LYS A 371 -18.85 7.44 24.31
CA LYS A 371 -18.95 6.12 24.95
C LYS A 371 -19.27 4.98 23.96
N LYS A 372 -19.90 5.25 22.82
CA LYS A 372 -20.12 4.25 21.76
C LYS A 372 -18.90 4.09 20.86
N HIS A 373 -18.11 5.15 20.67
CA HIS A 373 -16.84 5.07 19.92
C HIS A 373 -15.78 4.22 20.65
N GLU A 374 -15.75 4.27 21.98
CA GLU A 374 -14.89 3.41 22.81
C GLU A 374 -15.26 1.92 22.73
N VAL A 375 -16.48 1.60 22.29
CA VAL A 375 -17.01 0.23 22.21
C VAL A 375 -16.93 -0.34 20.79
N LEU A 376 -16.53 0.46 19.78
CA LEU A 376 -16.32 -0.04 18.42
C LEU A 376 -15.17 -1.04 18.39
N GLY A 377 -15.42 -2.21 17.79
CA GLY A 377 -14.40 -3.23 17.61
C GLY A 377 -13.30 -2.78 16.66
N ALA A 378 -12.13 -3.42 16.72
CA ALA A 378 -11.02 -3.10 15.81
C ALA A 378 -11.42 -3.19 14.33
N LYS A 379 -12.25 -4.18 13.96
CA LYS A 379 -12.77 -4.34 12.60
C LYS A 379 -13.62 -3.16 12.14
N ASP A 380 -14.46 -2.63 13.03
CA ASP A 380 -15.32 -1.49 12.74
C ASP A 380 -14.47 -0.24 12.46
N LYS A 381 -13.46 0.00 13.31
CA LYS A 381 -12.56 1.15 13.14
C LYS A 381 -11.75 1.07 11.85
N VAL A 382 -11.25 -0.12 11.48
CA VAL A 382 -10.55 -0.33 10.20
C VAL A 382 -11.47 -0.07 9.01
N PHE A 383 -12.74 -0.49 9.09
CA PHE A 383 -13.70 -0.23 8.03
C PHE A 383 -14.06 1.26 7.90
N ILE A 384 -14.17 1.98 9.02
CA ILE A 384 -14.31 3.45 9.01
C ILE A 384 -13.08 4.11 8.37
N CYS A 385 -11.87 3.63 8.65
CA CYS A 385 -10.65 4.12 8.00
C CYS A 385 -10.70 3.91 6.48
N ALA A 386 -11.21 2.76 6.01
CA ALA A 386 -11.39 2.49 4.57
C ALA A 386 -12.39 3.47 3.93
N MET A 387 -13.48 3.82 4.62
CA MET A 387 -14.42 4.85 4.18
C MET A 387 -13.80 6.25 4.09
N VAL A 388 -13.00 6.64 5.10
CA VAL A 388 -12.31 7.94 5.07
C VAL A 388 -11.24 7.98 3.98
N ARG A 389 -10.52 6.87 3.76
CA ARG A 389 -9.53 6.73 2.68
C ARG A 389 -10.14 6.93 1.29
N VAL A 390 -11.19 6.17 0.96
CA VAL A 390 -11.82 6.26 -0.37
C VAL A 390 -12.49 7.62 -0.58
N LEU A 391 -13.07 8.21 0.48
CA LEU A 391 -13.58 9.58 0.44
C LEU A 391 -12.45 10.60 0.24
N GLY A 392 -11.29 10.41 0.87
CA GLY A 392 -10.10 11.23 0.67
C GLY A 392 -9.62 11.22 -0.79
N ALA A 393 -9.61 10.05 -1.43
CA ALA A 393 -9.29 9.94 -2.86
C ALA A 393 -10.26 10.74 -3.74
N TRP A 394 -11.57 10.70 -3.44
CA TRP A 394 -12.56 11.52 -4.14
C TRP A 394 -12.36 13.02 -3.90
N LEU A 395 -12.15 13.42 -2.65
CA LEU A 395 -11.94 14.83 -2.29
C LEU A 395 -10.63 15.39 -2.86
N ALA A 396 -9.64 14.55 -3.17
CA ALA A 396 -8.45 14.99 -3.90
C ALA A 396 -8.76 15.47 -5.33
N GLN A 397 -9.88 15.05 -5.92
CA GLN A 397 -10.28 15.44 -7.28
C GLN A 397 -11.52 16.33 -7.33
N GLU A 398 -12.43 16.21 -6.36
CA GLU A 398 -13.70 16.92 -6.34
C GLU A 398 -14.04 17.41 -4.93
N THR A 399 -13.63 18.65 -4.62
CA THR A 399 -13.88 19.31 -3.33
C THR A 399 -15.14 20.18 -3.30
N SER A 400 -15.77 20.42 -4.45
CA SER A 400 -16.91 21.34 -4.55
C SER A 400 -18.24 20.62 -4.31
N ALA A 401 -18.35 19.38 -4.74
CA ALA A 401 -19.51 18.54 -4.48
C ALA A 401 -19.68 18.31 -2.97
N MET A 402 -20.92 18.41 -2.46
CA MET A 402 -21.27 18.08 -1.07
C MET A 402 -20.52 18.87 0.01
N LYS A 403 -19.95 20.03 -0.35
CA LYS A 403 -19.09 20.86 0.50
C LYS A 403 -19.60 21.05 1.93
N ALA A 404 -20.88 21.35 2.11
CA ALA A 404 -21.46 21.54 3.44
C ALA A 404 -21.39 20.28 4.32
N ALA A 405 -21.64 19.10 3.75
CA ALA A 405 -21.56 17.83 4.47
C ALA A 405 -20.10 17.47 4.80
N VAL A 406 -19.19 17.70 3.85
CA VAL A 406 -17.75 17.50 4.05
C VAL A 406 -17.22 18.39 5.17
N LEU A 407 -17.57 19.69 5.18
CA LEU A 407 -17.17 20.62 6.23
C LEU A 407 -17.63 20.16 7.62
N ASN A 408 -18.87 19.67 7.75
CA ASN A 408 -19.38 19.16 9.03
C ASN A 408 -18.66 17.87 9.48
N LEU A 409 -18.19 17.06 8.54
CA LEU A 409 -17.52 15.80 8.80
C LEU A 409 -16.01 15.96 9.04
N LEU A 410 -15.41 17.04 8.52
CA LEU A 410 -13.96 17.27 8.54
C LEU A 410 -13.32 17.13 9.92
N PRO A 411 -13.87 17.68 11.03
CA PRO A 411 -13.28 17.51 12.36
C PRO A 411 -13.12 16.04 12.77
N PHE A 412 -14.11 15.20 12.43
CA PHE A 412 -14.08 13.77 12.72
C PHE A 412 -13.03 13.05 11.86
N MET A 413 -12.93 13.41 10.57
CA MET A 413 -11.92 12.84 9.67
C MET A 413 -10.51 13.16 10.14
N LEU A 414 -10.24 14.41 10.56
CA LEU A 414 -8.95 14.82 11.10
C LEU A 414 -8.62 14.08 12.39
N ALA A 415 -9.57 13.97 13.32
CA ALA A 415 -9.36 13.23 14.56
C ALA A 415 -8.97 11.76 14.32
N LEU A 416 -9.69 11.08 13.43
CA LEU A 416 -9.37 9.69 13.06
C LEU A 416 -8.02 9.58 12.33
N ALA A 417 -7.76 10.48 11.38
CA ALA A 417 -6.50 10.53 10.65
C ALA A 417 -5.30 10.65 11.63
N ASN A 418 -5.42 11.55 12.60
CA ASN A 418 -4.40 11.80 13.61
C ASN A 418 -4.21 10.59 14.55
N GLU A 419 -5.29 9.95 15.01
CA GLU A 419 -5.24 8.70 15.80
C GLU A 419 -4.44 7.61 15.06
N THR A 420 -4.75 7.39 13.78
CA THR A 420 -4.08 6.37 12.96
C THR A 420 -2.61 6.71 12.71
N PHE A 421 -2.27 7.98 12.44
CA PHE A 421 -0.89 8.41 12.28
C PHE A 421 -0.05 8.14 13.53
N TYR A 422 -0.55 8.51 14.72
CA TYR A 422 0.17 8.27 15.97
C TYR A 422 0.34 6.77 16.26
N ALA A 423 -0.70 5.96 16.04
CA ALA A 423 -0.61 4.51 16.18
C ALA A 423 0.41 3.89 15.22
N TYR A 424 0.39 4.31 13.95
CA TYR A 424 1.34 3.87 12.92
C TYR A 424 2.78 4.21 13.27
N ARG A 425 3.04 5.47 13.64
CA ARG A 425 4.36 5.95 14.07
C ARG A 425 4.87 5.22 15.30
N ALA A 426 4.01 4.98 16.30
CA ALA A 426 4.39 4.27 17.52
C ALA A 426 4.83 2.83 17.24
N ARG A 427 4.08 2.10 16.40
CA ARG A 427 4.45 0.74 15.96
C ARG A 427 5.81 0.73 15.26
N ARG A 428 5.99 1.61 14.28
CA ARG A 428 7.25 1.74 13.51
C ARG A 428 8.46 1.99 14.41
N LEU A 429 8.32 2.86 15.41
CA LEU A 429 9.37 3.13 16.38
C LEU A 429 9.68 1.89 17.25
N ALA A 430 8.66 1.14 17.67
CA ALA A 430 8.84 -0.09 18.41
C ALA A 430 9.54 -1.18 17.58
N GLU A 431 9.20 -1.32 16.30
CA GLU A 431 9.84 -2.28 15.38
C GLU A 431 11.31 -1.94 15.15
N LYS A 432 11.65 -0.66 14.94
CA LYS A 432 13.03 -0.20 14.78
C LYS A 432 13.89 -0.44 16.03
N ASN A 433 13.29 -0.37 17.22
CA ASN A 433 13.99 -0.68 18.47
C ASN A 433 14.21 -2.19 18.66
N LYS A 434 13.30 -3.03 18.13
CA LYS A 434 13.38 -4.50 18.21
C LYS A 434 14.38 -5.09 17.21
N SER A 435 14.56 -4.50 16.03
CA SER A 435 15.53 -4.98 15.03
C SER A 435 17.01 -4.84 15.45
N GLY A 436 17.29 -4.22 16.60
CA GLY A 436 18.59 -4.24 17.27
C GLY A 436 18.82 -5.43 18.22
N ALA A 437 17.80 -6.25 18.49
CA ALA A 437 17.88 -7.46 19.31
C ALA A 437 17.77 -8.72 18.43
N SER A 438 18.49 -9.78 18.79
CA SER A 438 18.60 -11.03 18.02
C SER A 438 17.25 -11.58 17.52
N GLN A 439 17.20 -11.94 16.23
CA GLN A 439 16.03 -12.45 15.47
C GLN A 439 15.38 -13.74 16.01
N LEU A 440 15.80 -14.29 17.14
CA LEU A 440 15.33 -15.59 17.62
C LEU A 440 14.08 -15.50 18.53
N ASP A 441 13.74 -14.32 19.07
CA ASP A 441 12.63 -14.16 20.03
C ASP A 441 11.37 -13.50 19.44
N SER A 442 11.30 -13.21 18.14
CA SER A 442 10.24 -12.36 17.56
C SER A 442 8.94 -13.10 17.17
N VAL A 443 8.71 -14.33 17.62
CA VAL A 443 7.52 -15.13 17.23
C VAL A 443 6.42 -15.12 18.31
N ILE A 444 6.57 -14.33 19.37
CA ILE A 444 5.41 -14.02 20.23
C ILE A 444 4.59 -12.96 19.50
N GLU A 445 3.48 -13.38 18.88
CA GLU A 445 2.40 -12.53 18.38
C GLU A 445 1.91 -11.63 19.53
N THR A 446 2.59 -10.52 19.81
CA THR A 446 1.91 -9.39 20.46
C THR A 446 0.79 -9.00 19.51
N GLU A 447 -0.47 -9.11 19.95
CA GLU A 447 -1.63 -8.59 19.23
C GLU A 447 -1.36 -7.14 18.84
N VAL A 448 -0.94 -6.93 17.60
CA VAL A 448 -0.69 -5.60 17.06
C VAL A 448 -2.05 -4.99 16.79
N ASP A 449 -2.31 -3.80 17.36
CA ASP A 449 -3.53 -3.05 17.07
C ASP A 449 -3.68 -2.88 15.55
N PRO A 450 -4.75 -3.41 14.92
CA PRO A 450 -4.95 -3.33 13.47
C PRO A 450 -4.90 -1.89 12.93
N LEU A 451 -5.25 -0.89 13.73
CA LEU A 451 -5.17 0.51 13.33
C LEU A 451 -3.75 1.01 13.13
N SER A 452 -2.77 0.44 13.83
CA SER A 452 -1.35 0.81 13.67
C SER A 452 -0.74 0.37 12.33
N HIS A 453 -1.50 -0.36 11.51
CA HIS A 453 -1.11 -0.70 10.13
C HIS A 453 -1.62 0.32 9.10
N VAL A 454 -2.50 1.24 9.49
CA VAL A 454 -3.10 2.22 8.59
C VAL A 454 -2.63 3.63 8.97
N ASP A 455 -2.23 4.41 7.98
CA ASP A 455 -1.93 5.83 8.13
C ASP A 455 -2.92 6.63 7.26
N VAL A 456 -4.09 6.94 7.83
CA VAL A 456 -5.15 7.66 7.11
C VAL A 456 -4.74 9.11 6.86
N LEU A 457 -3.96 9.73 7.78
CA LEU A 457 -3.46 11.09 7.60
C LEU A 457 -2.67 11.21 6.30
N ARG A 458 -1.71 10.31 6.08
CA ARG A 458 -0.91 10.28 4.84
C ARG A 458 -1.79 10.18 3.58
N LEU A 459 -2.83 9.35 3.64
CA LEU A 459 -3.77 9.14 2.53
C LEU A 459 -4.70 10.34 2.30
N LEU A 460 -4.94 11.16 3.33
CA LEU A 460 -5.80 12.34 3.26
C LEU A 460 -5.05 13.59 2.77
N LEU A 461 -3.71 13.60 2.80
CA LEU A 461 -2.89 14.76 2.42
C LEU A 461 -3.26 15.38 1.06
N PRO A 462 -3.49 14.61 -0.04
CA PRO A 462 -3.88 15.20 -1.32
C PRO A 462 -5.19 15.98 -1.24
N ALA A 463 -6.20 15.47 -0.52
CA ALA A 463 -7.45 16.20 -0.29
C ALA A 463 -7.22 17.47 0.55
N MET A 464 -6.37 17.40 1.57
CA MET A 464 -6.04 18.54 2.43
C MET A 464 -5.36 19.67 1.65
N CYS A 465 -4.57 19.37 0.62
CA CYS A 465 -4.01 20.39 -0.28
C CYS A 465 -5.12 21.28 -0.87
N HIS A 466 -6.24 20.70 -1.29
CA HIS A 466 -7.37 21.46 -1.85
C HIS A 466 -8.25 22.09 -0.75
N LEU A 467 -8.50 21.37 0.34
CA LEU A 467 -9.29 21.88 1.47
C LEU A 467 -8.64 23.12 2.11
N THR A 468 -7.31 23.18 2.19
CA THR A 468 -6.60 24.32 2.77
C THR A 468 -6.75 25.62 1.97
N VAL A 469 -7.05 25.53 0.67
CA VAL A 469 -7.36 26.71 -0.16
C VAL A 469 -8.72 27.30 0.21
N ASP A 470 -9.69 26.46 0.57
CA ASP A 470 -11.02 26.89 1.01
C ASP A 470 -11.01 27.50 2.41
N GLU A 471 -11.56 28.71 2.55
CA GLU A 471 -11.52 29.47 3.81
C GLU A 471 -12.18 28.74 4.99
N LYS A 472 -13.35 28.12 4.77
CA LYS A 472 -14.08 27.44 5.85
C LYS A 472 -13.38 26.16 6.28
N SER A 473 -12.93 25.37 5.32
CA SER A 473 -12.20 24.13 5.58
C SER A 473 -10.88 24.41 6.31
N ARG A 474 -10.13 25.43 5.86
CA ARG A 474 -8.88 25.85 6.51
C ARG A 474 -9.10 26.33 7.95
N LYS A 475 -10.16 27.08 8.22
CA LYS A 475 -10.51 27.50 9.60
C LYS A 475 -10.75 26.29 10.51
N ILE A 476 -11.49 25.28 10.04
CA ILE A 476 -11.72 24.04 10.79
C ILE A 476 -10.40 23.33 11.09
N MET A 477 -9.49 23.25 10.11
CA MET A 477 -8.17 22.62 10.31
C MET A 477 -7.35 23.35 11.38
N LEU A 478 -7.31 24.69 11.34
CA LEU A 478 -6.59 25.49 12.33
C LEU A 478 -7.24 25.42 13.72
N GLU A 479 -8.58 25.37 13.80
CA GLU A 479 -9.30 25.14 15.06
C GLU A 479 -8.99 23.76 15.66
N ALA A 480 -8.79 22.76 14.80
CA ALA A 480 -8.36 21.41 15.18
C ALA A 480 -6.85 21.30 15.46
N LYS A 481 -6.09 22.39 15.29
CA LYS A 481 -4.62 22.44 15.39
C LYS A 481 -3.91 21.45 14.47
N GLU A 482 -4.49 21.23 13.29
CA GLU A 482 -3.97 20.28 12.32
C GLU A 482 -2.56 20.62 11.86
N GLU A 483 -2.18 21.91 11.89
CA GLU A 483 -0.82 22.37 11.58
C GLU A 483 0.24 21.79 12.55
N GLU A 484 -0.11 21.54 13.81
CA GLU A 484 0.80 20.92 14.79
C GLU A 484 1.07 19.46 14.39
N VAL A 485 0.01 18.71 14.02
CA VAL A 485 0.10 17.31 13.61
C VAL A 485 0.81 17.14 12.27
N LEU A 486 0.52 18.02 11.30
CA LEU A 486 1.22 18.05 10.01
C LEU A 486 2.72 18.32 10.15
N TYR A 487 3.12 19.15 11.12
CA TYR A 487 4.53 19.37 11.40
C TYR A 487 5.20 18.10 11.95
N GLU A 488 4.55 17.40 12.88
CA GLU A 488 5.05 16.11 13.37
C GLU A 488 5.14 15.04 12.27
N CYS A 489 4.14 15.01 11.38
CA CYS A 489 4.10 14.14 10.21
C CYS A 489 5.24 14.46 9.23
N LEU A 490 5.52 15.75 8.98
CA LEU A 490 6.65 16.19 8.17
C LEU A 490 7.99 15.70 8.74
N VAL A 491 8.20 15.87 10.05
CA VAL A 491 9.42 15.41 10.74
C VAL A 491 9.55 13.89 10.71
N TYR A 492 8.44 13.18 10.89
CA TYR A 492 8.40 11.72 10.79
C TYR A 492 8.83 11.24 9.41
N HIS A 493 8.20 11.74 8.34
CA HIS A 493 8.55 11.34 6.97
C HIS A 493 9.94 11.79 6.56
N TRP A 494 10.42 12.93 7.06
CA TRP A 494 11.82 13.34 6.88
C TRP A 494 12.79 12.28 7.42
N SER A 495 12.50 11.70 8.59
CA SER A 495 13.36 10.67 9.18
C SER A 495 13.44 9.37 8.37
N ILE A 496 12.52 9.17 7.42
CA ILE A 496 12.48 8.04 6.49
C ILE A 496 13.13 8.44 5.15
N ALA A 497 12.67 9.55 4.56
CA ALA A 497 13.14 10.03 3.26
C ALA A 497 14.62 10.46 3.28
N HIS A 498 15.09 11.02 4.40
CA HIS A 498 16.47 11.44 4.59
C HIS A 498 17.31 10.32 5.22
N TYR A 499 17.69 9.34 4.39
CA TYR A 499 18.61 8.28 4.81
C TYR A 499 20.03 8.83 5.01
N VAL A 500 20.44 9.03 6.26
CA VAL A 500 21.83 9.34 6.62
C VAL A 500 22.61 8.04 6.71
N LYS A 501 23.62 7.88 5.86
CA LYS A 501 24.53 6.72 5.90
C LYS A 501 25.15 6.58 7.30
N PRO A 502 25.15 5.36 7.89
CA PRO A 502 25.83 5.12 9.16
C PRO A 502 27.28 5.59 9.12
N VAL A 503 27.74 6.22 10.20
CA VAL A 503 29.11 6.71 10.29
C VAL A 503 30.06 5.52 10.22
N VAL A 504 30.93 5.50 9.21
CA VAL A 504 31.95 4.45 9.05
C VAL A 504 32.82 4.41 10.32
N PRO A 505 32.87 3.25 11.02
CA PRO A 505 33.71 3.09 12.20
C PRO A 505 35.15 3.50 11.90
N LYS A 506 35.83 4.12 12.88
CA LYS A 506 37.21 4.59 12.70
C LYS A 506 38.15 3.48 12.21
N SER A 507 37.89 2.22 12.59
CA SER A 507 38.62 1.01 12.20
C SER A 507 38.48 0.62 10.71
N GLU A 508 37.49 1.14 10.01
CA GLU A 508 37.20 0.82 8.60
C GLU A 508 37.51 1.99 7.65
N ARG A 509 37.91 3.14 8.19
CA ARG A 509 38.35 4.29 7.39
C ARG A 509 39.67 3.93 6.69
N GLY A 510 39.69 3.99 5.36
CA GLY A 510 40.90 3.76 4.54
C GLY A 510 41.03 2.36 3.91
N LYS A 511 40.09 1.45 4.14
CA LYS A 511 40.02 0.17 3.41
C LYS A 511 39.37 0.37 2.03
N VAL A 512 39.83 -0.38 1.01
CA VAL A 512 39.22 -0.39 -0.33
C VAL A 512 37.78 -0.85 -0.19
N LYS A 513 36.83 0.06 -0.45
CA LYS A 513 35.40 -0.25 -0.40
C LYS A 513 35.01 -1.09 -1.62
N GLY A 514 34.32 -2.20 -1.39
CA GLY A 514 33.54 -2.85 -2.43
C GLY A 514 32.39 -1.94 -2.92
N PRO A 515 31.62 -2.35 -3.93
CA PRO A 515 30.40 -1.65 -4.33
C PRO A 515 29.49 -1.45 -3.10
N GLU A 516 28.88 -0.26 -3.00
CA GLU A 516 28.01 0.03 -1.86
C GLU A 516 26.83 -0.96 -1.86
N PRO A 517 26.47 -1.53 -0.70
CA PRO A 517 25.29 -2.38 -0.63
C PRO A 517 24.05 -1.56 -1.01
N GLU A 518 23.31 -2.04 -2.01
CA GLU A 518 22.03 -1.46 -2.40
C GLU A 518 21.03 -1.59 -1.26
N LEU A 519 20.22 -0.55 -1.08
CA LEU A 519 19.13 -0.60 -0.10
C LEU A 519 18.09 -1.62 -0.55
N GLU A 520 17.47 -2.31 0.40
CA GLU A 520 16.38 -3.23 0.09
C GLU A 520 15.23 -2.50 -0.63
N PRO A 521 14.58 -3.11 -1.65
CA PRO A 521 13.52 -2.47 -2.43
C PRO A 521 12.41 -1.86 -1.56
N LYS A 522 12.00 -2.56 -0.51
CA LYS A 522 11.00 -2.09 0.45
C LYS A 522 11.38 -0.75 1.10
N VAL A 523 12.66 -0.55 1.43
CA VAL A 523 13.14 0.71 2.01
C VAL A 523 13.08 1.84 0.97
N LEU A 524 13.42 1.55 -0.29
CA LEU A 524 13.34 2.53 -1.37
C LEU A 524 11.89 2.99 -1.63
N ASP A 525 10.94 2.08 -1.60
CA ASP A 525 9.51 2.40 -1.74
C ASP A 525 8.99 3.24 -0.57
N GLU A 526 9.37 2.91 0.65
CA GLU A 526 9.02 3.70 1.84
C GLU A 526 9.61 5.12 1.78
N MET A 527 10.84 5.26 1.27
CA MET A 527 11.46 6.56 1.02
C MET A 527 10.70 7.34 -0.05
N LYS A 528 10.29 6.69 -1.15
CA LYS A 528 9.50 7.31 -2.22
C LYS A 528 8.14 7.79 -1.70
N ASP A 529 7.42 6.94 -0.98
CA ASP A 529 6.14 7.28 -0.37
C ASP A 529 6.27 8.45 0.62
N SER A 530 7.32 8.43 1.45
CA SER A 530 7.60 9.52 2.39
C SER A 530 7.94 10.84 1.69
N ARG A 531 8.68 10.81 0.58
CA ARG A 531 8.92 12.02 -0.23
C ARG A 531 7.61 12.60 -0.78
N THR A 532 6.72 11.76 -1.30
CA THR A 532 5.40 12.20 -1.79
C THR A 532 4.55 12.82 -0.68
N ALA A 533 4.51 12.19 0.51
CA ALA A 533 3.81 12.74 1.67
C ALA A 533 4.36 14.12 2.07
N MET A 534 5.69 14.25 2.13
CA MET A 534 6.34 15.53 2.45
C MET A 534 6.03 16.63 1.43
N VAL A 535 5.98 16.30 0.12
CA VAL A 535 5.59 17.25 -0.93
C VAL A 535 4.17 17.78 -0.68
N SER A 536 3.21 16.90 -0.41
CA SER A 536 1.83 17.31 -0.08
C SER A 536 1.76 18.17 1.18
N ILE A 537 2.50 17.81 2.23
CA ILE A 537 2.55 18.61 3.48
C ILE A 537 3.16 19.99 3.21
N CYS A 538 4.20 20.09 2.37
CA CYS A 538 4.77 21.38 1.98
C CYS A 538 3.74 22.25 1.25
N ASN A 539 2.97 21.67 0.31
CA ASN A 539 1.90 22.37 -0.39
C ASN A 539 0.81 22.90 0.57
N ILE A 540 0.40 22.08 1.54
CA ILE A 540 -0.53 22.50 2.60
C ILE A 540 0.03 23.69 3.39
N PHE A 541 1.29 23.62 3.82
CA PHE A 541 1.91 24.72 4.56
C PHE A 541 2.11 25.97 3.70
N MET A 542 2.38 25.84 2.39
CA MET A 542 2.46 26.97 1.47
C MET A 542 1.11 27.68 1.38
N ASN A 543 0.01 26.93 1.24
CA ASN A 543 -1.35 27.49 1.24
C ASN A 543 -1.64 28.25 2.54
N ILE A 544 -1.34 27.67 3.71
CA ILE A 544 -1.55 28.33 5.00
C ILE A 544 -0.66 29.59 5.11
N THR A 545 0.59 29.51 4.69
CA THR A 545 1.53 30.65 4.72
C THR A 545 1.04 31.85 3.92
N VAL A 546 0.48 31.58 2.74
CA VAL A 546 -0.04 32.64 1.85
C VAL A 546 -1.40 33.15 2.33
N LEU A 547 -2.31 32.26 2.73
CA LEU A 547 -3.71 32.61 3.02
C LEU A 547 -3.93 33.09 4.45
N GLU A 548 -3.06 32.73 5.40
CA GLU A 548 -3.16 33.08 6.83
C GLU A 548 -1.90 33.84 7.29
N ALA A 549 -1.43 34.76 6.45
CA ALA A 549 -0.17 35.49 6.61
C ALA A 549 0.04 36.06 8.03
N LYS A 550 -1.00 36.68 8.63
CA LYS A 550 -0.90 37.25 9.98
C LYS A 550 -0.66 36.19 11.06
N LEU A 551 -1.39 35.07 11.00
CA LEU A 551 -1.20 33.95 11.92
C LEU A 551 0.22 33.40 11.80
N VAL A 552 0.72 33.24 10.57
CA VAL A 552 2.06 32.70 10.30
C VAL A 552 3.17 33.66 10.74
N GLU A 553 2.98 34.98 10.61
CA GLU A 553 3.91 35.99 11.12
C GLU A 553 4.11 35.88 12.64
N GLU A 554 3.03 35.61 13.37
CA GLU A 554 3.00 35.61 14.84
C GLU A 554 3.32 34.24 15.45
N SER A 555 3.12 33.14 14.71
CA SER A 555 3.22 31.78 15.25
C SER A 555 4.66 31.29 15.52
N THR A 556 4.84 30.59 16.65
CA THR A 556 6.10 29.92 17.02
C THR A 556 6.29 28.59 16.30
N LEU A 557 5.20 27.90 15.94
CA LEU A 557 5.25 26.66 15.17
C LEU A 557 5.85 26.93 13.79
N PHE A 558 5.37 27.94 13.08
CA PHE A 558 5.89 28.32 11.76
C PHE A 558 7.35 28.82 11.83
N ALA A 559 7.77 29.41 12.95
CA ALA A 559 9.18 29.73 13.19
C ALA A 559 10.04 28.47 13.36
N THR A 560 9.48 27.43 13.98
CA THR A 560 10.12 26.12 14.17
C THR A 560 10.20 25.36 12.84
N LEU A 561 9.13 25.41 12.04
CA LEU A 561 9.10 24.90 10.66
C LEU A 561 10.14 25.60 9.78
N LEU A 562 10.25 26.92 9.84
CA LEU A 562 11.26 27.67 9.11
C LEU A 562 12.69 27.24 9.48
N LYS A 563 12.99 27.08 10.78
CA LYS A 563 14.28 26.53 11.24
C LYS A 563 14.52 25.11 10.78
N PHE A 564 13.49 24.26 10.78
CA PHE A 564 13.58 22.92 10.23
C PHE A 564 13.99 22.96 8.75
N LEU A 565 13.38 23.83 7.93
CA LEU A 565 13.73 23.97 6.52
C LEU A 565 15.16 24.50 6.33
N PHE A 566 15.59 25.46 7.14
CA PHE A 566 16.97 25.99 7.06
C PHE A 566 18.03 24.92 7.26
N ASN A 567 17.78 23.99 8.18
CA ASN A 567 18.75 22.94 8.50
C ASN A 567 18.73 21.79 7.49
N ASN A 568 17.54 21.44 6.98
CA ASN A 568 17.35 20.19 6.25
C ASN A 568 17.38 20.33 4.72
N VAL A 569 16.95 21.47 4.15
CA VAL A 569 17.02 21.69 2.69
C VAL A 569 18.45 21.57 2.14
N PRO A 570 19.49 22.14 2.79
CA PRO A 570 20.87 22.00 2.31
C PRO A 570 21.40 20.56 2.32
N GLU A 571 20.78 19.64 3.08
CA GLU A 571 21.17 18.23 3.14
C GLU A 571 20.57 17.40 2.01
N LEU A 572 19.53 17.93 1.33
CA LEU A 572 18.95 17.30 0.14
C LEU A 572 19.90 17.49 -1.05
N LYS A 573 20.58 16.40 -1.42
CA LYS A 573 21.36 16.36 -2.66
C LYS A 573 20.46 16.68 -3.86
N ASN A 574 21.01 17.44 -4.81
CA ASN A 574 20.39 17.69 -6.11
C ASN A 574 20.46 16.42 -6.98
N SER A 575 19.66 15.41 -6.64
CA SER A 575 19.40 14.21 -7.43
C SER A 575 17.99 14.29 -8.02
N GLY A 576 17.78 13.63 -9.17
CA GLY A 576 16.47 13.63 -9.83
C GLY A 576 15.32 13.16 -8.94
N GLU A 577 15.58 12.26 -7.98
CA GLU A 577 14.57 11.76 -7.03
C GLU A 577 14.17 12.77 -5.94
N ASN A 578 15.06 13.72 -5.62
CA ASN A 578 14.84 14.69 -4.54
C ASN A 578 14.46 16.07 -5.05
N ILE A 579 14.54 16.34 -6.35
CA ILE A 579 14.37 17.68 -6.91
C ILE A 579 12.99 18.28 -6.63
N VAL A 580 11.93 17.45 -6.67
CA VAL A 580 10.56 17.87 -6.36
C VAL A 580 10.40 18.16 -4.87
N LEU A 581 10.92 17.33 -3.99
CA LEU A 581 10.88 17.60 -2.55
C LEU A 581 11.71 18.85 -2.20
N HIS A 582 12.90 18.97 -2.80
CA HIS A 582 13.81 20.09 -2.60
C HIS A 582 13.14 21.41 -3.00
N SER A 583 12.50 21.47 -4.16
CA SER A 583 11.79 22.67 -4.62
C SER A 583 10.67 23.05 -3.65
N ASN A 584 9.80 22.11 -3.28
CA ASN A 584 8.69 22.35 -2.36
C ASN A 584 9.17 22.88 -1.00
N MET A 585 10.19 22.26 -0.41
CA MET A 585 10.77 22.72 0.87
C MET A 585 11.48 24.07 0.74
N ALA A 586 12.18 24.32 -0.37
CA ALA A 586 12.87 25.59 -0.62
C ALA A 586 11.87 26.74 -0.79
N ILE A 587 10.80 26.55 -1.56
CA ILE A 587 9.77 27.58 -1.80
C ILE A 587 8.98 27.85 -0.52
N LEU A 588 8.58 26.81 0.22
CA LEU A 588 7.97 26.99 1.53
C LEU A 588 8.89 27.79 2.47
N GLY A 589 10.19 27.47 2.47
CA GLY A 589 11.18 28.19 3.28
C GLY A 589 11.30 29.66 2.89
N LEU A 590 11.27 29.99 1.60
CA LEU A 590 11.27 31.39 1.13
C LEU A 590 9.99 32.14 1.53
N LEU A 591 8.82 31.51 1.40
CA LEU A 591 7.54 32.10 1.79
C LEU A 591 7.50 32.40 3.30
N LEU A 592 7.95 31.45 4.11
CA LEU A 592 8.05 31.61 5.56
C LEU A 592 9.12 32.65 5.94
N LEU A 593 10.26 32.67 5.25
CA LEU A 593 11.30 33.67 5.47
C LEU A 593 10.79 35.09 5.17
N LYS A 594 10.02 35.26 4.09
CA LYS A 594 9.33 36.52 3.77
C LYS A 594 8.37 36.91 4.90
N GLN A 595 7.49 35.98 5.29
CA GLN A 595 6.45 36.26 6.28
C GLN A 595 7.00 36.51 7.69
N GLN A 596 8.10 35.86 8.07
CA GLN A 596 8.74 36.01 9.37
C GLN A 596 9.99 36.90 9.35
N SER A 597 10.18 37.71 8.30
CA SER A 597 11.36 38.57 8.11
C SER A 597 11.76 39.39 9.33
N LYS A 598 10.79 39.88 10.13
CA LYS A 598 11.03 40.64 11.38
C LYS A 598 11.74 39.84 12.48
N ARG A 599 11.74 38.50 12.41
CA ARG A 599 12.33 37.59 13.41
C ARG A 599 13.73 37.11 13.00
N VAL A 600 14.17 37.44 11.79
CA VAL A 600 15.40 36.95 11.18
C VAL A 600 16.58 37.80 11.63
N LYS A 601 17.68 37.14 12.02
CA LYS A 601 18.91 37.81 12.46
C LYS A 601 20.04 37.52 11.49
N LYS A 602 20.83 38.55 11.14
CA LYS A 602 21.97 38.44 10.20
C LYS A 602 23.05 37.43 10.63
N ASN A 603 23.14 37.12 11.93
CA ASN A 603 24.13 36.19 12.47
C ASN A 603 23.70 34.71 12.46
N ASP A 604 22.54 34.38 11.90
CA ASP A 604 22.09 33.01 11.79
C ASP A 604 22.67 32.32 10.55
N PHE A 605 23.71 31.50 10.76
CA PHE A 605 24.42 30.81 9.69
C PHE A 605 23.59 29.74 8.98
N SER A 606 22.49 29.24 9.56
CA SER A 606 21.64 28.26 8.85
C SER A 606 20.94 28.90 7.65
N ILE A 607 20.65 30.20 7.73
CA ILE A 607 20.03 30.98 6.64
C ILE A 607 20.96 31.02 5.42
N CYS A 608 22.27 31.19 5.64
CA CYS A 608 23.26 31.22 4.56
C CYS A 608 23.23 29.92 3.73
N ARG A 609 23.32 28.76 4.38
CA ARG A 609 23.29 27.45 3.69
C ARG A 609 21.98 27.22 2.97
N PHE A 610 20.86 27.58 3.61
CA PHE A 610 19.54 27.50 3.02
C PHE A 610 19.43 28.35 1.74
N ILE A 611 19.76 29.64 1.82
CA ILE A 611 19.70 30.56 0.68
C ILE A 611 20.62 30.08 -0.44
N GLN A 612 21.84 29.63 -0.15
CA GLN A 612 22.74 29.06 -1.16
C GLN A 612 22.13 27.86 -1.87
N SER A 613 21.51 26.95 -1.12
CA SER A 613 20.81 25.79 -1.68
C SER A 613 19.64 26.20 -2.57
N THR A 614 18.83 27.17 -2.12
CA THR A 614 17.69 27.69 -2.88
C THR A 614 18.12 28.43 -4.14
N ILE A 615 19.17 29.26 -4.06
CA ILE A 615 19.78 29.93 -5.23
C ILE A 615 20.21 28.89 -6.26
N ARG A 616 20.89 27.83 -5.81
CA ARG A 616 21.32 26.76 -6.71
C ARG A 616 20.14 26.09 -7.40
N PHE A 617 19.06 25.78 -6.67
CA PHE A 617 17.85 25.22 -7.26
C PHE A 617 17.25 26.14 -8.34
N LEU A 618 17.15 27.45 -8.08
CA LEU A 618 16.58 28.42 -9.01
C LEU A 618 17.50 28.67 -10.22
N TRP A 619 18.82 28.66 -10.01
CA TRP A 619 19.82 28.86 -11.05
C TRP A 619 19.93 27.65 -11.99
N ASP A 620 20.10 26.44 -11.46
CA ASP A 620 20.38 25.23 -12.24
C ASP A 620 19.18 24.81 -13.15
N ALA A 621 18.00 25.43 -13.01
CA ALA A 621 16.79 25.09 -13.76
C ALA A 621 16.86 25.37 -15.27
N TYR A 622 17.63 26.39 -15.68
CA TYR A 622 17.74 26.79 -17.08
C TYR A 622 19.19 26.74 -17.57
N ASN A 623 19.37 26.28 -18.81
CA ASN A 623 20.67 26.19 -19.48
C ASN A 623 20.53 26.61 -20.96
N VAL A 624 21.56 27.25 -21.51
CA VAL A 624 21.65 27.59 -22.94
C VAL A 624 22.55 26.61 -23.67
N ASP A 625 23.57 26.08 -23.00
CA ASP A 625 24.56 25.19 -23.61
C ASP A 625 23.95 23.80 -23.93
N GLU A 626 22.83 23.45 -23.30
CA GLU A 626 22.04 22.24 -23.57
C GLU A 626 21.03 22.41 -24.74
N SER A 627 20.94 23.60 -25.35
CA SER A 627 20.10 23.80 -26.53
C SER A 627 20.82 23.33 -27.81
N ASN A 628 20.06 22.85 -28.79
CA ASN A 628 20.63 22.37 -30.07
C ASN A 628 21.40 23.46 -30.84
N ASP A 629 21.04 24.72 -30.63
CA ASP A 629 21.60 25.89 -31.32
C ASP A 629 22.49 26.77 -30.41
N SER A 630 22.73 26.34 -29.17
CA SER A 630 23.47 27.05 -28.11
C SER A 630 23.11 28.53 -27.93
N THR A 631 21.90 28.93 -28.35
CA THR A 631 21.43 30.32 -28.39
C THR A 631 19.98 30.45 -27.90
N THR A 632 19.38 29.36 -27.43
CA THR A 632 18.01 29.31 -26.91
C THR A 632 18.04 28.87 -25.46
N LEU A 633 17.30 29.54 -24.59
CA LEU A 633 17.18 29.12 -23.19
C LEU A 633 16.28 27.89 -23.11
N VAL A 634 16.81 26.78 -22.59
CA VAL A 634 16.07 25.53 -22.39
C VAL A 634 16.10 25.10 -20.92
N VAL A 635 15.13 24.29 -20.52
CA VAL A 635 15.13 23.68 -19.18
C VAL A 635 16.23 22.64 -19.13
N ALA A 636 17.03 22.67 -18.07
CA ALA A 636 18.14 21.74 -17.88
C ALA A 636 17.65 20.28 -17.84
N MET A 637 18.45 19.35 -18.37
CA MET A 637 18.08 17.94 -18.50
C MET A 637 17.75 17.27 -17.15
N SER A 638 18.40 17.69 -16.06
CA SER A 638 18.11 17.23 -14.70
C SER A 638 16.73 17.65 -14.19
N TYR A 639 16.17 18.75 -14.72
CA TYR A 639 14.85 19.28 -14.36
C TYR A 639 13.76 18.83 -15.33
N LYS A 640 14.13 18.56 -16.58
CA LYS A 640 13.22 18.34 -17.71
C LYS A 640 12.14 17.29 -17.44
N LYS A 641 12.48 16.18 -16.78
CA LYS A 641 11.54 15.10 -16.43
C LYS A 641 10.40 15.59 -15.51
N TYR A 642 10.70 16.52 -14.60
CA TYR A 642 9.78 16.99 -13.55
C TYR A 642 9.31 18.43 -13.80
N TRP A 643 9.62 19.02 -14.96
CA TRP A 643 9.43 20.46 -15.17
C TRP A 643 7.97 20.92 -15.07
N ILE A 644 7.02 20.08 -15.48
CA ILE A 644 5.59 20.40 -15.36
C ILE A 644 5.19 20.61 -13.89
N GLU A 645 5.74 19.82 -12.97
CA GLU A 645 5.52 19.97 -11.52
C GLU A 645 6.32 21.14 -10.93
N LEU A 646 7.47 21.47 -11.53
CA LEU A 646 8.41 22.45 -10.98
C LEU A 646 8.22 23.88 -11.47
N MET A 647 7.65 24.09 -12.67
CA MET A 647 7.67 25.40 -13.34
C MET A 647 6.98 26.50 -12.53
N GLU A 648 5.85 26.17 -11.88
CA GLU A 648 5.10 27.12 -11.05
C GLU A 648 5.85 27.40 -9.75
N LEU A 649 6.44 26.38 -9.14
CA LEU A 649 7.27 26.52 -7.94
C LEU A 649 8.53 27.35 -8.22
N TRP A 650 9.19 27.14 -9.36
CA TRP A 650 10.35 27.93 -9.78
C TRP A 650 9.97 29.41 -9.93
N PHE A 651 8.86 29.68 -10.61
CA PHE A 651 8.40 31.06 -10.82
C PHE A 651 8.02 31.73 -9.49
N LEU A 652 7.26 31.04 -8.63
CA LEU A 652 6.92 31.50 -7.29
C LEU A 652 8.18 31.72 -6.44
N GLY A 653 9.19 30.87 -6.58
CA GLY A 653 10.49 30.99 -5.93
C GLY A 653 11.25 32.24 -6.34
N MET A 654 11.32 32.54 -7.65
CA MET A 654 11.93 33.77 -8.16
C MET A 654 11.24 35.01 -7.60
N GLN A 655 9.90 35.06 -7.66
CA GLN A 655 9.12 36.18 -7.12
C GLN A 655 9.29 36.35 -5.61
N THR A 656 9.28 35.24 -4.88
CA THR A 656 9.42 35.28 -3.42
C THR A 656 10.83 35.68 -3.01
N MET A 657 11.85 35.25 -3.75
CA MET A 657 13.24 35.69 -3.54
C MET A 657 13.38 37.20 -3.74
N SER A 658 12.80 37.76 -4.82
CA SER A 658 12.76 39.23 -5.02
C SER A 658 12.15 39.94 -3.81
N ALA A 659 11.01 39.46 -3.31
CA ALA A 659 10.35 40.04 -2.14
C ALA A 659 11.19 39.90 -0.85
N VAL A 660 11.91 38.78 -0.69
CA VAL A 660 12.83 38.56 0.44
C VAL A 660 14.00 39.55 0.39
N LEU A 661 14.56 39.85 -0.78
CA LEU A 661 15.63 40.84 -0.93
C LEU A 661 15.19 42.24 -0.45
N THR A 662 13.95 42.63 -0.72
CA THR A 662 13.40 43.90 -0.25
C THR A 662 13.26 43.96 1.27
N LEU A 663 12.82 42.85 1.89
CA LEU A 663 12.57 42.78 3.33
C LEU A 663 13.83 42.50 4.15
N ILE A 664 14.81 41.82 3.55
CA ILE A 664 16.04 41.35 4.20
C ILE A 664 17.24 41.64 3.28
N PRO A 665 17.66 42.92 3.14
CA PRO A 665 18.61 43.34 2.10
C PRO A 665 19.97 42.67 2.16
N TRP A 666 20.44 42.24 3.34
CA TRP A 666 21.73 41.56 3.48
C TRP A 666 21.78 40.18 2.80
N ILE A 667 20.63 39.59 2.44
CA ILE A 667 20.60 38.34 1.65
C ILE A 667 21.17 38.56 0.23
N SER A 668 21.14 39.80 -0.28
CA SER A 668 21.76 40.16 -1.56
C SER A 668 23.25 39.81 -1.63
N GLU A 669 23.96 39.80 -0.49
CA GLU A 669 25.38 39.43 -0.39
C GLU A 669 25.60 38.01 -0.97
N PHE A 670 24.70 37.06 -0.69
CA PHE A 670 24.84 35.68 -1.20
C PHE A 670 24.59 35.55 -2.72
N ALA A 671 23.66 36.34 -3.27
CA ALA A 671 23.41 36.33 -4.72
C ALA A 671 24.62 36.87 -5.51
N ILE A 672 25.36 37.80 -4.92
CA ILE A 672 26.60 38.34 -5.48
C ILE A 672 27.76 37.35 -5.32
N GLU A 673 27.98 36.84 -4.12
CA GLU A 673 29.07 35.92 -3.79
C GLU A 673 28.96 34.57 -4.52
N SER A 674 27.74 34.07 -4.72
CA SER A 674 27.50 32.85 -5.50
C SER A 674 27.79 33.03 -7.00
N GLY A 675 27.82 34.27 -7.50
CA GLY A 675 27.94 34.56 -8.93
C GLY A 675 26.61 34.44 -9.69
N TRP A 676 25.48 34.27 -9.00
CA TRP A 676 24.18 34.01 -9.64
C TRP A 676 23.74 35.18 -10.53
N ALA A 677 23.87 36.41 -10.05
CA ALA A 677 23.49 37.61 -10.81
C ALA A 677 24.31 37.75 -12.10
N GLN A 678 25.62 37.50 -12.02
CA GLN A 678 26.55 37.49 -13.15
C GLN A 678 26.20 36.36 -14.12
N GLY A 679 25.92 35.16 -13.59
CA GLY A 679 25.51 33.98 -14.37
C GLY A 679 24.23 34.21 -15.17
N ILE A 680 23.25 34.92 -14.62
CA ILE A 680 22.03 35.32 -15.35
C ILE A 680 22.39 36.21 -16.55
N ILE A 681 23.23 37.24 -16.35
CA ILE A 681 23.65 38.12 -17.45
C ILE A 681 24.43 37.35 -18.52
N ASP A 682 25.41 36.55 -18.11
CA ASP A 682 26.23 35.73 -19.02
C ASP A 682 25.35 34.78 -19.85
N THR A 683 24.34 34.18 -19.22
CA THR A 683 23.36 33.31 -19.89
C THR A 683 22.53 34.10 -20.88
N LEU A 684 21.94 35.22 -20.47
CA LEU A 684 21.08 36.05 -21.32
C LEU A 684 21.81 36.70 -22.50
N LEU A 685 23.12 36.92 -22.39
CA LEU A 685 23.96 37.38 -23.52
C LEU A 685 24.03 36.36 -24.65
N LYS A 686 24.00 35.06 -24.34
CA LYS A 686 23.97 33.98 -25.34
C LYS A 686 22.58 33.80 -25.96
N VAL A 687 21.52 34.15 -25.24
CA VAL A 687 20.13 33.95 -25.66
C VAL A 687 19.76 34.93 -26.78
N LYS A 688 19.29 34.40 -27.92
CA LYS A 688 18.85 35.21 -29.06
C LYS A 688 17.55 35.96 -28.76
N MET A 689 17.40 37.13 -29.38
CA MET A 689 16.21 37.96 -29.25
C MET A 689 14.93 37.17 -29.58
N GLY A 690 13.90 37.32 -28.73
CA GLY A 690 12.59 36.71 -28.93
C GLY A 690 12.46 35.24 -28.53
N SER A 691 13.54 34.59 -28.06
CA SER A 691 13.51 33.19 -27.61
C SER A 691 13.27 33.00 -26.11
N LEU A 692 13.26 34.08 -25.33
CA LEU A 692 13.05 34.03 -23.88
C LEU A 692 11.55 33.94 -23.55
N PRO A 693 11.07 32.92 -22.80
CA PRO A 693 9.68 32.82 -22.42
C PRO A 693 9.21 34.04 -21.60
N PRO A 694 7.97 34.55 -21.78
CA PRO A 694 7.51 35.78 -21.14
C PRO A 694 7.59 35.76 -19.60
N ASN A 695 7.18 34.66 -18.96
CA ASN A 695 7.22 34.54 -17.50
C ASN A 695 8.67 34.49 -16.99
N THR A 696 9.55 33.74 -17.65
CA THR A 696 10.98 33.66 -17.32
C THR A 696 11.66 35.02 -17.50
N LYS A 697 11.33 35.74 -18.58
CA LYS A 697 11.77 37.12 -18.80
C LYS A 697 11.39 38.01 -17.62
N SER A 698 10.10 38.02 -17.25
CA SER A 698 9.60 38.86 -16.16
C SER A 698 10.28 38.51 -14.84
N ALA A 699 10.48 37.22 -14.55
CA ALA A 699 11.12 36.76 -13.33
C ALA A 699 12.59 37.21 -13.23
N TYR A 700 13.36 37.14 -14.32
CA TYR A 700 14.75 37.59 -14.33
C TYR A 700 14.87 39.11 -14.24
N GLU A 701 14.05 39.87 -14.98
CA GLU A 701 14.07 41.33 -14.91
C GLU A 701 13.71 41.80 -13.49
N ASP A 702 12.64 41.25 -12.92
CA ASP A 702 12.17 41.59 -11.57
C ASP A 702 13.22 41.28 -10.49
N PHE A 703 13.83 40.09 -10.54
CA PHE A 703 14.88 39.70 -9.62
C PHE A 703 16.10 40.63 -9.67
N LEU A 704 16.61 40.90 -10.88
CA LEU A 704 17.77 41.78 -11.06
C LEU A 704 17.48 43.22 -10.60
N CYS A 705 16.26 43.71 -10.86
CA CYS A 705 15.80 45.01 -10.40
C CYS A 705 15.81 45.12 -8.88
N HIS A 706 15.24 44.13 -8.18
CA HIS A 706 15.21 44.11 -6.71
C HIS A 706 16.60 43.89 -6.11
N LEU A 707 17.46 43.12 -6.78
CA LEU A 707 18.83 42.90 -6.34
C LEU A 707 19.66 44.20 -6.38
N VAL A 708 19.48 45.01 -7.43
CA VAL A 708 20.11 46.34 -7.55
C VAL A 708 19.62 47.30 -6.46
N GLU A 709 18.32 47.30 -6.15
CA GLU A 709 17.77 48.12 -5.06
C GLU A 709 18.25 47.69 -3.68
N ALA A 710 18.36 46.38 -3.43
CA ALA A 710 18.81 45.85 -2.16
C ALA A 710 20.31 46.11 -1.92
N ASN A 711 21.12 46.20 -2.98
CA ASN A 711 22.57 46.38 -2.87
C ASN A 711 23.18 47.14 -4.05
N ASN A 712 23.59 48.39 -3.79
CA ASN A 712 24.18 49.28 -4.79
C ASN A 712 25.46 48.73 -5.46
N SER A 713 26.20 47.82 -4.82
CA SER A 713 27.41 47.22 -5.42
C SER A 713 27.08 46.35 -6.65
N VAL A 714 25.86 45.83 -6.73
CA VAL A 714 25.37 45.01 -7.85
C VAL A 714 25.38 45.79 -9.16
N THR A 715 25.08 47.09 -9.10
CA THR A 715 25.08 47.95 -10.29
C THR A 715 26.41 47.92 -11.02
N GLN A 716 27.53 47.98 -10.29
CA GLN A 716 28.86 47.91 -10.89
C GLN A 716 29.12 46.52 -11.48
N VAL A 717 28.79 45.46 -10.72
CA VAL A 717 28.96 44.06 -11.14
C VAL A 717 28.22 43.77 -12.45
N LEU A 718 26.96 44.19 -12.58
CA LEU A 718 26.16 43.97 -13.79
C LEU A 718 26.66 44.81 -14.98
N LYS A 719 27.14 46.04 -14.74
CA LYS A 719 27.74 46.88 -15.78
C LYS A 719 29.02 46.28 -16.34
N GLU A 720 29.89 45.77 -15.47
CA GLU A 720 31.14 45.09 -15.87
C GLU A 720 30.87 43.82 -16.70
N ARG A 721 29.71 43.17 -16.50
CA ARG A 721 29.25 42.02 -17.27
C ARG A 721 28.40 42.36 -18.50
N ASN A 722 28.45 43.61 -18.97
CA ASN A 722 27.76 44.06 -20.18
C ASN A 722 26.22 43.90 -20.13
N ALA A 723 25.60 44.16 -18.98
CA ALA A 723 24.15 44.12 -18.83
C ALA A 723 23.39 45.08 -19.77
N LEU A 724 24.04 46.13 -20.32
CA LEU A 724 23.44 47.02 -21.30
C LEU A 724 22.99 46.27 -22.56
N THR A 725 23.80 45.33 -23.06
CA THR A 725 23.43 44.50 -24.21
C THR A 725 22.22 43.63 -23.89
N VAL A 726 22.19 43.00 -22.71
CA VAL A 726 21.03 42.20 -22.25
C VAL A 726 19.76 43.05 -22.21
N CYS A 727 19.82 44.25 -21.61
CA CYS A 727 18.66 45.13 -21.49
C CYS A 727 18.09 45.52 -22.87
N ARG A 728 18.96 45.78 -23.85
CA ARG A 728 18.55 46.11 -25.22
C ARG A 728 18.00 44.90 -25.97
N THR A 729 18.71 43.77 -25.94
CA THR A 729 18.35 42.55 -26.68
C THR A 729 17.01 42.00 -26.21
N HIS A 730 16.81 41.92 -24.89
CA HIS A 730 15.61 41.31 -24.32
C HIS A 730 14.55 42.32 -23.89
N ARG A 731 14.79 43.62 -24.10
CA ARG A 731 13.91 44.73 -23.69
C ARG A 731 13.61 44.70 -22.19
N PHE A 732 14.65 44.66 -21.36
CA PHE A 732 14.53 44.82 -19.91
C PHE A 732 14.58 46.32 -19.60
N MET A 733 13.43 46.98 -19.76
CA MET A 733 13.32 48.44 -19.69
C MET A 733 13.52 48.94 -18.25
N GLU A 734 12.96 48.24 -17.27
CA GLU A 734 13.02 48.65 -15.86
C GLU A 734 14.45 48.47 -15.34
N LEU A 735 15.08 47.34 -15.65
CA LEU A 735 16.47 47.10 -15.28
C LEU A 735 17.41 48.09 -15.96
N GLY A 736 17.17 48.38 -17.25
CA GLY A 736 17.94 49.37 -18.01
C GLY A 736 17.89 50.74 -17.35
N LYS A 737 16.69 51.21 -16.97
CA LYS A 737 16.49 52.48 -16.29
C LYS A 737 17.22 52.53 -14.95
N ARG A 738 17.14 51.47 -14.14
CA ARG A 738 17.81 51.40 -12.83
C ARG A 738 19.34 51.40 -12.93
N LEU A 739 19.89 50.72 -13.94
CA LEU A 739 21.34 50.64 -14.13
C LEU A 739 21.93 51.89 -14.79
N PHE A 740 21.27 52.46 -15.80
CA PHE A 740 21.86 53.45 -16.70
C PHE A 740 21.17 54.82 -16.71
N GLY A 741 20.04 54.98 -16.02
CA GLY A 741 19.19 56.18 -16.12
C GLY A 741 18.22 56.10 -17.31
N ASP A 742 17.46 57.18 -17.50
CA ASP A 742 16.48 57.32 -18.61
C ASP A 742 17.15 57.40 -20.00
#